data_AF-A0A0N7HYA4-F1
#
_entry.id   AF-A0A0N7HYA4-F1
#
_cell.length_a   1.000
_cell.length_b   1.000
_cell.length_c   1.000
_cell.angle_alpha   90.00
_cell.angle_beta   90.00
_cell.angle_gamma   90.00
#
_symmetry.space_group_name_H-M   'P 1'
#
loop_
_entity.id
_entity.type
_entity.pdbx_description
1 polymer ?
#
loop_
_entity_poly.entity_id
_entity_poly.type
_entity_poly.pdbx_seq_one_letter_code
_entity_poly.pdbx_strand_id
1 'polypeptide(L)'
;MILKRFYYLLLIFLGFFNCKQKAYSEKIYEKPEIIREAPSTFHSPEESMKTFYLPEGYKVELVASEPMIDEPVAIAWDGNGRMFVAEMNTYMQDVDGTGTNRSISKIKLLEDLDGDGKMDKSTVFIDSLMLPRMILPLENELIVNETYSYDLWSYKDTDGDGVADKKERVYYNENRRGGNLEHQQSGLIWNLDNWVYTTYNPIRFKFKKDKVIVDSLDIMPSGQWGLTQDDMGVMYYSAAGSENPAYGFQQPAVYGDYNPKGRLSEGFVEPWPIVGTPDVQGGTKKLREDNTLNHFTGVAGQEIFRGHKLPPSTYGDLFIPEPVGRLIRRAKVKVEDGKKVLYNAYDKAEFMASTDLNFRPVQAKTGPDGALYIVDMYRGIIQEGNWTRKGSFLRPVIIRKELDKNIGKGRIYRIVHEDIKPDVKPNLIGKKASELIQYLGHKNGWYRNTAQKLIVLKDDQTVVPELQAIARDNESFFDGLLNRDKDFGLERVGALWTLEGLGDVNKVLIKEKFADKDPRVRVAAIRLSENFLKAGEVDIISDLEKLASDSDIDVVNQLALSLRYSKDKKATELLNILNSKYGDHEIVSHAITESLKKDDSQLEKIKERISGMGVGTKKSVLAGYDNYKQLCITCHGADLKGVAIEDGSLIAPTLIGSPRVKGDKAVLSKILLNGLIGPIDGKDYGIMMPLHMNSDQWIADVLSYVRVMNDEGGVHRNEVARARKQSEGREDYWTLEELEKNK
;
A
#
# COMPACT_ATOMS: atom_id res chain seq x y z
N MET A 1 -3.52 66.65 -11.35
CA MET A 1 -4.08 66.26 -10.03
C MET A 1 -4.80 64.89 -10.04
N ILE A 2 -5.16 64.34 -11.21
CA ILE A 2 -5.89 63.06 -11.33
C ILE A 2 -4.96 61.82 -11.26
N LEU A 3 -3.72 61.91 -11.76
CA LEU A 3 -2.75 60.80 -11.70
C LEU A 3 -2.30 60.43 -10.28
N LYS A 4 -2.23 61.40 -9.36
CA LYS A 4 -1.89 61.14 -7.94
C LYS A 4 -3.01 60.39 -7.21
N ARG A 5 -4.29 60.59 -7.56
CA ARG A 5 -5.42 59.86 -6.93
C ARG A 5 -5.49 58.39 -7.34
N PHE A 6 -5.08 58.04 -8.57
CA PHE A 6 -4.99 56.65 -9.01
C PHE A 6 -3.88 55.87 -8.29
N TYR A 7 -2.74 56.50 -8.03
CA TYR A 7 -1.64 55.87 -7.27
C TYR A 7 -2.01 55.61 -5.81
N TYR A 8 -2.75 56.52 -5.16
CA TYR A 8 -3.24 56.30 -3.79
C TYR A 8 -4.35 55.24 -3.71
N LEU A 9 -5.21 55.10 -4.74
CA LEU A 9 -6.19 54.01 -4.82
C LEU A 9 -5.54 52.64 -5.07
N LEU A 10 -4.47 52.58 -5.87
CA LEU A 10 -3.70 51.33 -6.09
C LEU A 10 -2.91 50.92 -4.84
N LEU A 11 -2.35 51.88 -4.09
CA LEU A 11 -1.65 51.64 -2.82
C LEU A 11 -2.58 51.26 -1.67
N ILE A 12 -3.83 51.75 -1.65
CA ILE A 12 -4.84 51.34 -0.67
C ILE A 12 -5.40 49.93 -1.00
N PHE A 13 -5.43 49.51 -2.27
CA PHE A 13 -5.78 48.13 -2.65
C PHE A 13 -4.66 47.12 -2.38
N LEU A 14 -3.39 47.55 -2.44
CA LEU A 14 -2.23 46.71 -2.10
C LEU A 14 -2.02 46.51 -0.58
N GLY A 15 -2.74 47.25 0.26
CA GLY A 15 -2.61 47.21 1.73
C GLY A 15 -3.44 46.13 2.45
N PHE A 16 -4.36 45.43 1.78
CA PHE A 16 -5.36 44.58 2.46
C PHE A 16 -5.29 43.07 2.17
N PHE A 17 -4.30 42.59 1.40
CA PHE A 17 -4.10 41.15 1.18
C PHE A 17 -2.87 40.61 1.91
N ASN A 18 -2.72 40.96 3.19
CA ASN A 18 -1.86 40.20 4.09
C ASN A 18 -2.72 39.10 4.73
N CYS A 19 -3.07 38.09 3.92
CA CYS A 19 -3.75 36.90 4.39
C CYS A 19 -2.74 36.12 5.24
N LYS A 20 -2.64 36.46 6.53
CA LYS A 20 -1.82 35.68 7.47
C LYS A 20 -2.36 34.26 7.44
N GLN A 21 -1.55 33.32 6.95
CA GLN A 21 -1.87 31.90 7.01
C GLN A 21 -2.09 31.55 8.48
N LYS A 22 -3.28 31.04 8.81
CA LYS A 22 -3.64 30.70 10.18
C LYS A 22 -2.67 29.63 10.68
N ALA A 23 -2.01 29.89 11.80
CA ALA A 23 -1.19 28.88 12.47
C ALA A 23 -2.13 27.89 13.16
N TYR A 24 -1.93 26.60 12.90
CA TYR A 24 -2.66 25.51 13.55
C TYR A 24 -1.82 24.98 14.72
N SER A 25 -2.49 24.57 15.81
CA SER A 25 -1.80 23.93 16.94
C SER A 25 -1.29 22.55 16.51
N GLU A 26 -0.02 22.27 16.77
CA GLU A 26 0.56 20.93 16.65
C GLU A 26 0.72 20.27 18.03
N LYS A 27 0.07 20.84 19.06
CA LYS A 27 0.19 20.36 20.43
C LYS A 27 -0.52 19.00 20.56
N ILE A 28 0.28 17.97 20.85
CA ILE A 28 -0.24 16.64 21.18
C ILE A 28 -0.92 16.66 22.56
N TYR A 29 -1.89 15.76 22.76
CA TYR A 29 -2.52 15.56 24.06
C TYR A 29 -1.50 15.15 25.13
N GLU A 30 -1.80 15.44 26.40
CA GLU A 30 -1.04 14.87 27.50
C GLU A 30 -1.34 13.38 27.61
N LYS A 31 -0.30 12.54 27.53
CA LYS A 31 -0.46 11.09 27.54
C LYS A 31 -1.14 10.65 28.84
N PRO A 32 -2.28 9.95 28.78
CA PRO A 32 -2.96 9.46 29.98
C PRO A 32 -2.14 8.36 30.67
N GLU A 33 -2.51 8.04 31.90
CA GLU A 33 -1.99 6.84 32.57
C GLU A 33 -2.28 5.59 31.73
N ILE A 34 -1.29 4.71 31.62
CA ILE A 34 -1.44 3.46 30.85
C ILE A 34 -2.48 2.56 31.51
N ILE A 35 -3.52 2.22 30.75
CA ILE A 35 -4.50 1.23 31.21
C ILE A 35 -3.94 -0.18 30.97
N ARG A 36 -3.25 -0.72 31.99
CA ARG A 36 -2.59 -2.04 31.90
C ARG A 36 -3.56 -3.19 31.59
N GLU A 37 -4.80 -3.12 32.05
CA GLU A 37 -5.81 -4.14 31.79
C GLU A 37 -7.14 -3.45 31.45
N ALA A 38 -7.29 -3.04 30.19
CA ALA A 38 -8.50 -2.37 29.73
C ALA A 38 -9.71 -3.33 29.74
N PRO A 39 -10.92 -2.84 30.07
CA PRO A 39 -12.14 -3.66 29.96
C PRO A 39 -12.34 -4.13 28.52
N SER A 40 -12.80 -5.36 28.34
CA SER A 40 -13.19 -5.89 27.03
C SER A 40 -14.65 -5.61 26.70
N THR A 41 -15.42 -4.99 27.58
CA THR A 41 -16.84 -4.68 27.32
C THR A 41 -17.02 -3.81 26.09
N PHE A 42 -18.05 -4.09 25.29
CA PHE A 42 -18.41 -3.20 24.20
C PHE A 42 -18.80 -1.82 24.71
N HIS A 43 -18.34 -0.80 24.01
CA HIS A 43 -18.84 0.56 24.08
C HIS A 43 -19.84 0.82 22.96
N SER A 44 -20.79 1.71 23.18
CA SER A 44 -21.48 2.42 22.09
C SER A 44 -20.49 3.26 21.26
N PRO A 45 -20.85 3.67 20.03
CA PRO A 45 -20.02 4.60 19.26
C PRO A 45 -19.65 5.87 20.05
N GLU A 46 -20.59 6.45 20.78
CA GLU A 46 -20.38 7.66 21.58
C GLU A 46 -19.45 7.44 22.77
N GLU A 47 -19.53 6.29 23.43
CA GLU A 47 -18.62 5.91 24.51
C GLU A 47 -17.20 5.67 23.99
N SER A 48 -17.07 4.97 22.87
CA SER A 48 -15.76 4.71 22.25
C SER A 48 -15.09 5.99 21.78
N MET A 49 -15.84 6.93 21.18
CA MET A 49 -15.29 8.23 20.79
C MET A 49 -14.72 9.04 21.95
N LYS A 50 -15.25 8.86 23.17
CA LYS A 50 -14.70 9.52 24.39
C LYS A 50 -13.38 8.92 24.86
N THR A 51 -13.02 7.73 24.37
CA THR A 51 -11.74 7.07 24.70
C THR A 51 -10.59 7.51 23.79
N PHE A 52 -10.87 8.30 22.75
CA PHE A 52 -9.88 8.75 21.80
C PHE A 52 -9.13 9.98 22.28
N TYR A 53 -7.81 9.93 22.11
CA TYR A 53 -6.89 11.02 22.36
C TYR A 53 -6.32 11.49 21.01
N LEU A 54 -6.43 12.78 20.74
CA LEU A 54 -6.03 13.45 19.49
C LEU A 54 -5.31 14.78 19.81
N PRO A 55 -4.46 15.29 18.90
CA PRO A 55 -3.90 16.63 19.02
C PRO A 55 -4.98 17.70 19.16
N GLU A 56 -4.62 18.82 19.78
CA GLU A 56 -5.52 19.96 19.98
C GLU A 56 -6.16 20.42 18.66
N GLY A 57 -7.46 20.68 18.69
CA GLY A 57 -8.25 21.13 17.53
C GLY A 57 -8.81 20.01 16.65
N TYR A 58 -8.26 18.80 16.71
CA TYR A 58 -8.79 17.63 15.98
C TYR A 58 -9.95 16.97 16.74
N LYS A 59 -10.94 16.48 15.99
CA LYS A 59 -12.12 15.78 16.51
C LYS A 59 -12.42 14.55 15.66
N VAL A 60 -13.07 13.57 16.29
CA VAL A 60 -13.63 12.40 15.61
C VAL A 60 -15.13 12.61 15.41
N GLU A 61 -15.60 12.33 14.20
CA GLU A 61 -17.01 12.24 13.87
C GLU A 61 -17.34 10.81 13.41
N LEU A 62 -18.52 10.32 13.80
CA LEU A 62 -19.00 9.01 13.38
C LEU A 62 -19.63 9.10 11.98
N VAL A 63 -19.12 8.32 11.04
CA VAL A 63 -19.63 8.25 9.65
C VAL A 63 -20.65 7.14 9.51
N ALA A 64 -20.33 5.95 10.03
CA ALA A 64 -21.19 4.77 10.01
C ALA A 64 -20.81 3.82 11.15
N SER A 65 -21.77 3.08 11.68
CA SER A 65 -21.57 2.02 12.69
C SER A 65 -22.59 0.91 12.54
N GLU A 66 -22.47 -0.16 13.33
CA GLU A 66 -23.55 -1.13 13.49
C GLU A 66 -24.93 -0.45 13.75
N PRO A 67 -26.05 -0.94 13.18
CA PRO A 67 -26.19 -2.10 12.28
C PRO A 67 -26.04 -1.76 10.77
N MET A 68 -25.57 -0.56 10.43
CA MET A 68 -25.42 -0.13 9.02
C MET A 68 -24.30 -0.91 8.32
N ILE A 69 -23.24 -1.18 9.08
CA ILE A 69 -22.03 -1.92 8.70
C ILE A 69 -21.60 -2.85 9.83
N ASP A 70 -20.94 -3.95 9.45
CA ASP A 70 -20.47 -4.97 10.37
C ASP A 70 -19.06 -5.43 9.96
N GLU A 71 -18.07 -5.34 10.86
CA GLU A 71 -16.67 -5.78 10.63
C GLU A 71 -16.03 -5.25 9.32
N PRO A 72 -16.03 -3.91 9.09
CA PRO A 72 -15.48 -3.31 7.89
C PRO A 72 -13.95 -3.42 7.86
N VAL A 73 -13.39 -3.63 6.67
CA VAL A 73 -11.94 -3.79 6.49
C VAL A 73 -11.34 -2.92 5.39
N ALA A 74 -12.16 -2.45 4.44
CA ALA A 74 -11.73 -1.55 3.40
C ALA A 74 -12.89 -0.69 2.90
N ILE A 75 -12.60 0.58 2.57
CA ILE A 75 -13.52 1.50 1.93
C ILE A 75 -12.96 2.07 0.62
N ALA A 76 -13.87 2.41 -0.29
CA ALA A 76 -13.55 3.16 -1.50
C ALA A 76 -14.78 3.97 -1.96
N TRP A 77 -14.55 5.14 -2.57
CA TRP A 77 -15.63 5.97 -3.11
C TRP A 77 -15.69 5.90 -4.62
N ASP A 78 -16.90 5.91 -5.16
CA ASP A 78 -17.14 6.21 -6.57
C ASP A 78 -17.07 7.73 -6.83
N GLY A 79 -17.13 8.14 -8.10
CA GLY A 79 -17.02 9.56 -8.46
C GLY A 79 -18.16 10.46 -7.95
N ASN A 80 -19.24 9.89 -7.40
CA ASN A 80 -20.35 10.63 -6.79
C ASN A 80 -20.30 10.58 -5.25
N GLY A 81 -19.22 10.04 -4.67
CA GLY A 81 -19.01 10.01 -3.23
C GLY A 81 -19.84 8.94 -2.52
N ARG A 82 -20.44 7.99 -3.24
CA ARG A 82 -21.04 6.81 -2.60
C ARG A 82 -19.91 5.90 -2.13
N MET A 83 -20.01 5.40 -0.90
CA MET A 83 -18.94 4.65 -0.25
C MET A 83 -19.23 3.16 -0.33
N PHE A 84 -18.35 2.41 -1.00
CA PHE A 84 -18.31 0.96 -0.90
C PHE A 84 -17.53 0.55 0.34
N VAL A 85 -18.08 -0.39 1.11
CA VAL A 85 -17.47 -0.93 2.35
C VAL A 85 -17.36 -2.44 2.23
N ALA A 86 -16.15 -2.98 2.24
CA ALA A 86 -15.90 -4.41 2.29
C ALA A 86 -15.92 -4.91 3.74
N GLU A 87 -16.69 -5.98 3.99
CA GLU A 87 -16.91 -6.55 5.31
C GLU A 87 -16.36 -7.99 5.39
N MET A 88 -15.66 -8.31 6.48
CA MET A 88 -15.05 -9.63 6.70
C MET A 88 -15.79 -10.44 7.77
N ASN A 89 -17.10 -10.64 7.56
CA ASN A 89 -18.05 -11.23 8.52
C ASN A 89 -17.78 -12.68 9.01
N THR A 90 -16.75 -13.36 8.50
CA THR A 90 -16.34 -14.69 8.98
C THR A 90 -14.97 -14.71 9.64
N TYR A 91 -14.27 -13.58 9.68
CA TYR A 91 -12.93 -13.53 10.23
C TYR A 91 -12.97 -13.78 11.74
N MET A 92 -12.23 -14.79 12.21
CA MET A 92 -11.99 -15.06 13.64
C MET A 92 -13.24 -14.95 14.53
N GLN A 93 -14.37 -15.52 14.09
CA GLN A 93 -15.65 -15.45 14.83
C GLN A 93 -15.64 -16.24 16.14
N ASP A 94 -14.63 -17.09 16.33
CA ASP A 94 -14.27 -17.68 17.61
C ASP A 94 -12.73 -17.78 17.69
N VAL A 95 -12.23 -18.21 18.85
CA VAL A 95 -10.79 -18.36 19.11
C VAL A 95 -10.11 -19.39 18.21
N ASP A 96 -10.86 -20.31 17.60
CA ASP A 96 -10.35 -21.36 16.71
C ASP A 96 -10.49 -20.98 15.21
N GLY A 97 -11.11 -19.83 14.91
CA GLY A 97 -11.35 -19.38 13.54
C GLY A 97 -12.38 -20.25 12.79
N THR A 98 -13.30 -20.90 13.49
CA THR A 98 -14.25 -21.84 12.86
C THR A 98 -15.11 -21.14 11.80
N GLY A 99 -15.24 -21.78 10.63
CA GLY A 99 -16.10 -21.26 9.56
C GLY A 99 -15.58 -19.99 8.87
N THR A 100 -14.32 -19.63 9.07
CA THR A 100 -13.65 -18.48 8.43
C THR A 100 -13.76 -18.52 6.90
N ASN A 101 -13.69 -19.71 6.29
CA ASN A 101 -13.70 -19.88 4.84
C ASN A 101 -15.10 -20.05 4.24
N ARG A 102 -16.14 -19.50 4.90
CA ARG A 102 -17.50 -19.48 4.34
C ARG A 102 -17.70 -18.21 3.51
N SER A 103 -18.26 -18.36 2.33
CA SER A 103 -18.61 -17.25 1.44
C SER A 103 -19.91 -16.58 1.88
N ILE A 104 -19.87 -15.81 2.97
CA ILE A 104 -21.02 -15.02 3.49
C ILE A 104 -20.71 -13.54 3.68
N SER A 105 -19.46 -13.14 3.46
CA SER A 105 -19.05 -11.74 3.55
C SER A 105 -19.71 -10.89 2.47
N LYS A 106 -19.76 -9.58 2.71
CA LYS A 106 -20.50 -8.64 1.87
C LYS A 106 -19.65 -7.44 1.48
N ILE A 107 -20.12 -6.74 0.46
CA ILE A 107 -19.75 -5.35 0.21
C ILE A 107 -21.03 -4.52 0.31
N LYS A 108 -21.02 -3.50 1.16
CA LYS A 108 -22.12 -2.53 1.31
C LYS A 108 -21.88 -1.31 0.43
N LEU A 109 -22.96 -0.68 -0.01
CA LEU A 109 -22.97 0.65 -0.61
C LEU A 109 -23.66 1.61 0.38
N LEU A 110 -22.90 2.58 0.87
CA LEU A 110 -23.37 3.63 1.77
C LEU A 110 -23.54 4.95 1.04
N GLU A 111 -24.60 5.67 1.41
CA GLU A 111 -24.93 6.97 0.83
C GLU A 111 -25.22 7.98 1.94
N ASP A 112 -24.52 9.11 1.90
CA ASP A 112 -24.83 10.35 2.61
C ASP A 112 -25.83 11.14 1.74
N LEU A 113 -27.07 11.27 2.20
CA LEU A 113 -28.19 11.83 1.44
C LEU A 113 -28.32 13.35 1.65
N ASP A 114 -27.85 13.89 2.77
CA ASP A 114 -27.99 15.31 3.12
C ASP A 114 -26.68 16.10 3.07
N GLY A 115 -25.54 15.43 2.91
CA GLY A 115 -24.21 16.00 2.77
C GLY A 115 -23.56 16.41 4.09
N ASP A 116 -24.03 15.92 5.24
CA ASP A 116 -23.43 16.23 6.55
C ASP A 116 -22.16 15.40 6.84
N GLY A 117 -21.88 14.39 6.02
CA GLY A 117 -20.75 13.47 6.15
C GLY A 117 -21.02 12.21 6.97
N LYS A 118 -22.25 12.04 7.45
CA LYS A 118 -22.76 10.80 8.02
C LYS A 118 -23.52 10.04 6.94
N MET A 119 -23.41 8.72 6.95
CA MET A 119 -24.15 7.89 6.00
C MET A 119 -25.59 7.71 6.49
N ASP A 120 -26.56 7.82 5.59
CA ASP A 120 -28.00 7.72 5.89
C ASP A 120 -28.62 6.41 5.38
N LYS A 121 -28.07 5.89 4.28
CA LYS A 121 -28.57 4.68 3.62
C LYS A 121 -27.45 3.66 3.47
N SER A 122 -27.81 2.39 3.65
CA SER A 122 -26.95 1.23 3.41
C SER A 122 -27.69 0.19 2.60
N THR A 123 -27.04 -0.29 1.55
CA THR A 123 -27.54 -1.35 0.66
C THR A 123 -26.49 -2.45 0.59
N VAL A 124 -26.90 -3.72 0.58
CA VAL A 124 -25.98 -4.83 0.30
C VAL A 124 -25.74 -4.84 -1.21
N PHE A 125 -24.60 -4.33 -1.64
CA PHE A 125 -24.26 -4.23 -3.06
C PHE A 125 -23.88 -5.60 -3.63
N ILE A 126 -23.06 -6.36 -2.90
CA ILE A 126 -22.67 -7.74 -3.23
C ILE A 126 -22.72 -8.58 -1.96
N ASP A 127 -23.25 -9.79 -2.04
CA ASP A 127 -23.24 -10.78 -0.97
C ASP A 127 -22.43 -12.04 -1.33
N SER A 128 -22.38 -12.97 -0.37
CA SER A 128 -21.79 -14.30 -0.56
C SER A 128 -20.35 -14.29 -1.07
N LEU A 129 -19.53 -13.36 -0.58
CA LEU A 129 -18.10 -13.24 -0.91
C LEU A 129 -17.22 -14.00 0.08
N MET A 130 -16.07 -14.47 -0.38
CA MET A 130 -14.98 -14.96 0.46
C MET A 130 -14.10 -13.79 0.94
N LEU A 131 -14.40 -13.25 2.13
CA LEU A 131 -13.59 -12.26 2.86
C LEU A 131 -12.96 -11.18 1.93
N PRO A 132 -13.77 -10.33 1.27
CA PRO A 132 -13.29 -9.34 0.32
C PRO A 132 -12.47 -8.26 1.04
N ARG A 133 -11.39 -7.79 0.39
CA ARG A 133 -10.50 -6.74 0.93
C ARG A 133 -9.83 -5.85 -0.11
N MET A 134 -10.16 -6.07 -1.38
CA MET A 134 -9.65 -5.30 -2.51
C MET A 134 -10.86 -4.85 -3.31
N ILE A 135 -11.13 -3.55 -3.28
CA ILE A 135 -12.24 -2.93 -3.97
C ILE A 135 -11.76 -1.68 -4.70
N LEU A 136 -12.15 -1.52 -5.96
CA LEU A 136 -11.83 -0.34 -6.77
C LEU A 136 -13.05 0.06 -7.61
N PRO A 137 -13.73 1.15 -7.23
CA PRO A 137 -14.77 1.74 -8.07
C PRO A 137 -14.15 2.31 -9.35
N LEU A 138 -14.74 1.97 -10.50
CA LEU A 138 -14.44 2.58 -11.80
C LEU A 138 -15.56 3.59 -12.13
N GLU A 139 -16.01 3.66 -13.39
CA GLU A 139 -17.10 4.58 -13.77
C GLU A 139 -18.47 4.05 -13.33
N ASN A 140 -18.84 2.84 -13.78
CA ASN A 140 -20.14 2.22 -13.52
C ASN A 140 -20.00 0.77 -12.99
N GLU A 141 -18.85 0.45 -12.42
CA GLU A 141 -18.54 -0.91 -11.96
C GLU A 141 -17.61 -0.89 -10.75
N LEU A 142 -17.67 -1.96 -9.95
CA LEU A 142 -16.78 -2.22 -8.83
C LEU A 142 -15.89 -3.41 -9.16
N ILE A 143 -14.58 -3.20 -9.17
CA ILE A 143 -13.62 -4.31 -9.27
C ILE A 143 -13.35 -4.88 -7.89
N VAL A 144 -13.46 -6.20 -7.75
CA VAL A 144 -13.34 -6.93 -6.49
C VAL A 144 -12.41 -8.14 -6.65
N ASN A 145 -11.56 -8.36 -5.64
CA ASN A 145 -10.88 -9.64 -5.44
C ASN A 145 -11.39 -10.32 -4.16
N GLU A 146 -11.61 -11.63 -4.27
CA GLU A 146 -11.95 -12.50 -3.16
C GLU A 146 -10.69 -13.18 -2.59
N THR A 147 -10.67 -13.40 -1.28
CA THR A 147 -9.58 -14.10 -0.60
C THR A 147 -9.37 -15.51 -1.18
N TYR A 148 -8.11 -15.99 -1.17
CA TYR A 148 -7.66 -17.26 -1.77
C TYR A 148 -7.73 -17.34 -3.30
N SER A 149 -8.02 -16.23 -3.97
CA SER A 149 -8.05 -16.12 -5.42
C SER A 149 -7.18 -14.97 -5.91
N TYR A 150 -6.62 -15.13 -7.11
CA TYR A 150 -6.00 -14.02 -7.85
C TYR A 150 -6.93 -13.41 -8.90
N ASP A 151 -8.13 -13.98 -9.07
CA ASP A 151 -9.10 -13.50 -10.05
C ASP A 151 -9.61 -12.10 -9.65
N LEU A 152 -9.84 -11.26 -10.66
CA LEU A 152 -10.57 -10.00 -10.50
C LEU A 152 -11.94 -10.13 -11.14
N TRP A 153 -12.95 -9.64 -10.43
CA TRP A 153 -14.34 -9.60 -10.87
C TRP A 153 -14.82 -8.16 -10.97
N SER A 154 -15.54 -7.84 -12.03
CA SER A 154 -16.32 -6.62 -12.17
C SER A 154 -17.77 -6.91 -11.77
N TYR A 155 -18.32 -6.01 -10.95
CA TYR A 155 -19.72 -6.01 -10.53
C TYR A 155 -20.39 -4.71 -10.98
N LYS A 156 -21.57 -4.80 -11.57
CA LYS A 156 -22.34 -3.66 -12.07
C LYS A 156 -23.76 -3.70 -11.53
N ASP A 157 -24.28 -2.51 -11.25
CA ASP A 157 -25.70 -2.24 -11.01
C ASP A 157 -26.23 -1.62 -12.30
N THR A 158 -27.08 -2.34 -13.04
CA THR A 158 -27.55 -1.92 -14.37
C THR A 158 -28.94 -1.29 -14.36
N ASP A 159 -29.68 -1.39 -13.26
CA ASP A 159 -31.01 -0.79 -13.08
C ASP A 159 -31.04 0.39 -12.09
N GLY A 160 -29.95 0.62 -11.36
CA GLY A 160 -29.75 1.75 -10.46
C GLY A 160 -30.36 1.57 -9.07
N ASP A 161 -30.69 0.34 -8.67
CA ASP A 161 -31.30 0.05 -7.35
C ASP A 161 -30.28 0.01 -6.19
N GLY A 162 -28.98 0.06 -6.49
CA GLY A 162 -27.89 -0.02 -5.53
C GLY A 162 -27.41 -1.44 -5.22
N VAL A 163 -27.81 -2.43 -6.01
CA VAL A 163 -27.40 -3.84 -5.93
C VAL A 163 -26.73 -4.26 -7.23
N ALA A 164 -25.64 -5.02 -7.13
CA ALA A 164 -24.99 -5.55 -8.33
C ALA A 164 -25.81 -6.69 -8.96
N ASP A 165 -26.24 -6.50 -10.20
CA ASP A 165 -27.02 -7.47 -10.99
C ASP A 165 -26.18 -8.20 -12.06
N LYS A 166 -24.97 -7.70 -12.34
CA LYS A 166 -24.05 -8.27 -13.33
C LYS A 166 -22.68 -8.55 -12.71
N LYS A 167 -22.16 -9.76 -12.92
CA LYS A 167 -20.81 -10.21 -12.51
C LYS A 167 -20.01 -10.70 -13.72
N GLU A 168 -18.85 -10.10 -13.96
CA GLU A 168 -17.96 -10.45 -15.08
C GLU A 168 -16.54 -10.71 -14.56
N ARG A 169 -15.91 -11.82 -14.95
CA ARG A 169 -14.49 -12.05 -14.60
C ARG A 169 -13.61 -11.25 -15.55
N VAL A 170 -12.84 -10.30 -15.03
CA VAL A 170 -11.97 -9.41 -15.83
C VAL A 170 -10.51 -9.84 -15.82
N TYR A 171 -10.11 -10.69 -14.87
CA TYR A 171 -8.82 -11.35 -14.84
C TYR A 171 -8.93 -12.74 -14.23
N TYR A 172 -8.21 -13.70 -14.80
CA TYR A 172 -8.15 -15.08 -14.35
C TYR A 172 -6.71 -15.50 -14.13
N ASN A 173 -6.45 -16.15 -13.01
CA ASN A 173 -5.20 -16.87 -12.79
C ASN A 173 -5.50 -18.36 -12.54
N GLU A 174 -4.77 -19.24 -13.23
CA GLU A 174 -4.91 -20.68 -13.04
C GLU A 174 -4.44 -21.16 -11.65
N ASN A 175 -3.58 -20.38 -10.99
CA ASN A 175 -3.11 -20.67 -9.65
C ASN A 175 -4.05 -20.06 -8.60
N ARG A 176 -4.24 -20.79 -7.51
CA ARG A 176 -4.95 -20.32 -6.32
C ARG A 176 -3.97 -19.96 -5.22
N ARG A 177 -4.33 -18.99 -4.39
CA ARG A 177 -3.58 -18.61 -3.20
C ARG A 177 -4.13 -19.37 -2.00
N GLY A 178 -3.29 -20.06 -1.25
CA GLY A 178 -3.62 -20.57 0.08
C GLY A 178 -2.92 -19.77 1.18
N GLY A 179 -2.97 -20.27 2.41
CA GLY A 179 -2.18 -19.76 3.54
C GLY A 179 -2.94 -18.84 4.49
N ASN A 180 -2.19 -18.21 5.39
CA ASN A 180 -2.73 -17.32 6.44
C ASN A 180 -3.49 -16.13 5.82
N LEU A 181 -4.61 -15.74 6.42
CA LEU A 181 -5.39 -14.57 6.00
C LEU A 181 -4.66 -13.23 6.12
N GLU A 182 -3.79 -13.05 7.10
CA GLU A 182 -2.95 -11.84 7.25
C GLU A 182 -1.95 -11.71 6.09
N HIS A 183 -1.67 -12.82 5.40
CA HIS A 183 -0.74 -12.90 4.27
C HIS A 183 -1.45 -13.03 2.91
N GLN A 184 -2.70 -12.61 2.80
CA GLN A 184 -3.41 -12.52 1.52
C GLN A 184 -3.17 -11.16 0.87
N GLN A 185 -3.25 -11.11 -0.46
CA GLN A 185 -3.14 -9.84 -1.19
C GLN A 185 -4.23 -8.86 -0.76
N SER A 186 -3.90 -7.59 -0.88
CA SER A 186 -4.71 -6.44 -0.49
C SER A 186 -4.38 -5.26 -1.41
N GLY A 187 -5.07 -4.15 -1.17
CA GLY A 187 -4.99 -2.97 -2.04
C GLY A 187 -5.69 -3.19 -3.38
N LEU A 188 -5.91 -2.12 -4.12
CA LEU A 188 -6.30 -2.13 -5.54
C LEU A 188 -6.23 -0.68 -6.00
N ILE A 189 -5.01 -0.13 -6.00
CA ILE A 189 -4.81 1.33 -6.05
C ILE A 189 -4.53 1.75 -7.49
N TRP A 190 -5.44 2.54 -8.07
CA TRP A 190 -5.18 3.27 -9.30
C TRP A 190 -4.10 4.33 -9.06
N ASN A 191 -2.93 4.10 -9.65
CA ASN A 191 -1.77 4.96 -9.51
C ASN A 191 -1.74 6.06 -10.58
N LEU A 192 -0.92 7.10 -10.35
CA LEU A 192 -0.74 8.21 -11.28
C LEU A 192 -0.39 7.75 -12.71
N ASP A 193 0.34 6.64 -12.85
CA ASP A 193 0.78 6.09 -14.14
C ASP A 193 -0.28 5.25 -14.88
N ASN A 194 -1.56 5.36 -14.46
CA ASN A 194 -2.71 4.61 -14.97
C ASN A 194 -2.61 3.09 -14.81
N TRP A 195 -1.65 2.59 -14.03
CA TRP A 195 -1.59 1.22 -13.59
C TRP A 195 -2.24 1.08 -12.21
N VAL A 196 -2.85 -0.08 -11.98
CA VAL A 196 -3.44 -0.49 -10.72
C VAL A 196 -2.51 -1.50 -10.09
N TYR A 197 -2.10 -1.21 -8.86
CA TYR A 197 -1.15 -2.02 -8.10
C TYR A 197 -1.83 -2.75 -6.94
N THR A 198 -1.28 -3.91 -6.60
CA THR A 198 -1.71 -4.78 -5.50
C THR A 198 -0.52 -5.08 -4.58
N THR A 199 -0.78 -5.52 -3.36
CA THR A 199 0.26 -6.09 -2.50
C THR A 199 0.58 -7.53 -2.89
N TYR A 200 1.72 -8.07 -2.42
CA TYR A 200 2.27 -9.40 -2.68
C TYR A 200 2.57 -9.80 -4.13
N ASN A 201 1.74 -9.41 -5.08
CA ASN A 201 1.83 -9.83 -6.46
C ASN A 201 2.49 -8.74 -7.29
N PRO A 202 3.58 -9.04 -8.01
CA PRO A 202 4.18 -8.09 -8.94
C PRO A 202 3.35 -7.95 -10.23
N ILE A 203 2.04 -8.18 -10.17
CA ILE A 203 1.11 -8.03 -11.29
C ILE A 203 0.44 -6.67 -11.16
N ARG A 204 0.32 -5.97 -12.28
CA ARG A 204 -0.39 -4.69 -12.37
C ARG A 204 -1.40 -4.72 -13.51
N PHE A 205 -2.43 -3.91 -13.36
CA PHE A 205 -3.56 -3.88 -14.28
C PHE A 205 -3.75 -2.47 -14.84
N LYS A 206 -4.06 -2.33 -16.12
CA LYS A 206 -4.47 -1.05 -16.72
C LYS A 206 -5.85 -1.22 -17.31
N PHE A 207 -6.83 -0.59 -16.67
CA PHE A 207 -8.22 -0.61 -17.11
C PHE A 207 -8.44 0.48 -18.15
N LYS A 208 -9.12 0.11 -19.25
CA LYS A 208 -9.66 1.01 -20.25
C LYS A 208 -11.13 0.63 -20.48
N LYS A 209 -11.89 1.49 -21.15
CA LYS A 209 -13.33 1.35 -21.43
C LYS A 209 -13.82 -0.09 -21.64
N ASP A 210 -13.15 -0.85 -22.50
CA ASP A 210 -13.57 -2.20 -22.90
C ASP A 210 -12.46 -3.26 -22.75
N LYS A 211 -11.40 -2.98 -21.99
CA LYS A 211 -10.28 -3.92 -21.82
C LYS A 211 -9.50 -3.74 -20.54
N VAL A 212 -8.97 -4.85 -20.03
CA VAL A 212 -7.96 -4.87 -18.97
C VAL A 212 -6.64 -5.35 -19.57
N ILE A 213 -5.60 -4.53 -19.45
CA ILE A 213 -4.24 -4.89 -19.80
C ILE A 213 -3.55 -5.39 -18.54
N VAL A 214 -2.88 -6.53 -18.62
CA VAL A 214 -2.15 -7.15 -17.51
C VAL A 214 -0.67 -7.12 -17.83
N ASP A 215 0.13 -6.73 -16.84
CA ASP A 215 1.59 -6.73 -16.94
C ASP A 215 2.20 -7.22 -15.62
N SER A 216 3.44 -7.68 -15.67
CA SER A 216 4.19 -8.17 -14.51
C SER A 216 5.52 -7.44 -14.37
N LEU A 217 5.89 -7.09 -13.14
CA LEU A 217 7.16 -6.49 -12.80
C LEU A 217 8.17 -7.53 -12.33
N ASP A 218 9.44 -7.36 -12.73
CA ASP A 218 10.51 -8.26 -12.31
C ASP A 218 10.78 -8.15 -10.81
N ILE A 219 10.86 -6.94 -10.28
CA ILE A 219 11.01 -6.69 -8.84
C ILE A 219 10.04 -5.57 -8.51
N MET A 220 9.27 -5.74 -7.45
CA MET A 220 8.39 -4.73 -6.88
C MET A 220 8.45 -4.88 -5.35
N PRO A 221 8.32 -3.80 -4.57
CA PRO A 221 8.10 -3.96 -3.14
C PRO A 221 6.88 -4.84 -2.89
N SER A 222 7.02 -5.82 -1.99
CA SER A 222 5.95 -6.78 -1.67
C SER A 222 5.32 -6.39 -0.34
N GLY A 223 4.07 -5.91 -0.33
CA GLY A 223 3.30 -5.58 0.88
C GLY A 223 2.43 -6.71 1.41
N GLN A 224 1.88 -6.56 2.62
CA GLN A 224 0.81 -7.44 3.15
C GLN A 224 -0.56 -6.77 3.10
N TRP A 225 -0.80 -5.75 3.93
CA TRP A 225 -2.12 -5.10 4.08
C TRP A 225 -2.16 -3.65 3.59
N GLY A 226 -1.18 -2.82 3.96
CA GLY A 226 -1.19 -1.41 3.61
C GLY A 226 -0.53 -1.10 2.27
N LEU A 227 -1.26 -0.35 1.43
CA LEU A 227 -0.83 0.17 0.14
C LEU A 227 -1.43 1.56 -0.11
N THR A 228 -0.57 2.55 -0.31
CA THR A 228 -0.96 3.93 -0.67
C THR A 228 0.07 4.55 -1.61
N GLN A 229 -0.13 5.80 -2.03
CA GLN A 229 0.74 6.50 -2.98
C GLN A 229 0.84 8.00 -2.66
N ASP A 230 1.97 8.61 -2.98
CA ASP A 230 2.13 10.08 -2.97
C ASP A 230 1.61 10.75 -4.25
N ASP A 231 1.82 12.06 -4.37
CA ASP A 231 1.39 12.85 -5.53
C ASP A 231 2.05 12.47 -6.85
N MET A 232 3.23 11.86 -6.80
CA MET A 232 4.00 11.45 -7.97
C MET A 232 3.83 9.95 -8.28
N GLY A 233 2.91 9.28 -7.58
CA GLY A 233 2.61 7.87 -7.76
C GLY A 233 3.72 6.96 -7.24
N VAL A 234 4.53 7.42 -6.27
CA VAL A 234 5.44 6.56 -5.52
C VAL A 234 4.65 5.85 -4.43
N MET A 235 4.74 4.53 -4.42
CA MET A 235 3.93 3.67 -3.58
C MET A 235 4.57 3.48 -2.20
N TYR A 236 3.73 3.32 -1.17
CA TYR A 236 4.15 3.01 0.20
C TYR A 236 3.52 1.69 0.61
N TYR A 237 4.36 0.71 0.94
CA TYR A 237 3.96 -0.63 1.37
C TYR A 237 4.18 -0.80 2.86
N SER A 238 3.46 -1.73 3.48
CA SER A 238 3.64 -2.14 4.88
C SER A 238 3.51 -3.66 5.01
N ALA A 239 4.12 -4.20 6.07
CA ALA A 239 4.05 -5.61 6.39
C ALA A 239 4.10 -5.83 7.91
N ALA A 240 2.97 -6.28 8.46
CA ALA A 240 2.82 -6.67 9.85
C ALA A 240 3.74 -7.85 10.24
N GLY A 241 3.83 -8.89 9.40
CA GLY A 241 4.65 -10.08 9.64
C GLY A 241 6.16 -9.84 9.62
N SER A 242 6.61 -8.72 9.05
CA SER A 242 8.00 -8.25 9.16
C SER A 242 8.15 -7.08 10.13
N GLU A 243 7.08 -6.69 10.83
CA GLU A 243 7.04 -5.55 11.76
C GLU A 243 7.52 -4.24 11.10
N ASN A 244 7.34 -4.13 9.79
CA ASN A 244 7.85 -3.03 8.98
C ASN A 244 6.71 -2.08 8.60
N PRO A 245 6.61 -0.90 9.24
CA PRO A 245 5.48 -0.02 9.07
C PRO A 245 5.44 0.68 7.71
N ALA A 246 6.59 0.86 7.05
CA ALA A 246 6.66 1.49 5.75
C ALA A 246 7.94 1.12 4.99
N TYR A 247 7.82 0.79 3.71
CA TYR A 247 8.94 0.54 2.80
C TYR A 247 8.51 0.65 1.33
N GLY A 248 9.47 0.55 0.41
CA GLY A 248 9.23 0.62 -1.04
C GLY A 248 8.95 2.02 -1.58
N PHE A 249 9.18 3.06 -0.77
CA PHE A 249 8.75 4.43 -1.05
C PHE A 249 9.85 5.38 -1.56
N GLN A 250 11.04 4.85 -1.89
CA GLN A 250 12.13 5.69 -2.44
C GLN A 250 11.99 5.96 -3.94
N GLN A 251 11.29 5.09 -4.68
CA GLN A 251 11.16 5.21 -6.14
C GLN A 251 9.85 4.57 -6.64
N PRO A 252 9.37 4.93 -7.84
CA PRO A 252 8.20 4.26 -8.41
C PRO A 252 8.40 2.74 -8.55
N ALA A 253 7.34 1.98 -8.26
CA ALA A 253 7.35 0.51 -8.17
C ALA A 253 7.93 -0.19 -9.42
N VAL A 254 7.77 0.42 -10.60
CA VAL A 254 8.29 -0.10 -11.88
C VAL A 254 9.83 -0.22 -11.92
N TYR A 255 10.56 0.50 -11.07
CA TYR A 255 12.02 0.44 -11.02
C TYR A 255 12.58 -0.57 -10.03
N GLY A 256 11.72 -1.25 -9.27
CA GLY A 256 12.12 -2.20 -8.23
C GLY A 256 12.02 -1.67 -6.82
N ASP A 257 12.32 -2.54 -5.86
CA ASP A 257 12.32 -2.22 -4.43
C ASP A 257 13.67 -1.63 -4.01
N TYR A 258 13.64 -0.51 -3.28
CA TYR A 258 14.82 0.16 -2.75
C TYR A 258 14.55 0.70 -1.35
N ASN A 259 15.26 0.15 -0.37
CA ASN A 259 15.09 0.45 1.06
C ASN A 259 16.45 0.77 1.70
N PRO A 260 17.02 1.97 1.46
CA PRO A 260 18.28 2.39 2.06
C PRO A 260 18.19 2.49 3.58
N LYS A 261 19.34 2.37 4.25
CA LYS A 261 19.42 2.59 5.69
C LYS A 261 19.08 4.05 6.03
N GLY A 262 18.48 4.25 7.20
CA GLY A 262 18.05 5.58 7.65
C GLY A 262 16.83 6.16 6.93
N ARG A 263 16.10 5.35 6.13
CA ARG A 263 14.79 5.74 5.56
C ARG A 263 13.70 5.93 6.63
N LEU A 264 13.88 5.32 7.80
CA LEU A 264 13.08 5.54 8.99
C LEU A 264 14.00 6.18 10.03
N SER A 265 13.51 7.21 10.72
CA SER A 265 14.29 7.87 11.78
C SER A 265 14.54 6.93 12.95
N GLU A 266 15.55 7.21 13.76
CA GLU A 266 15.75 6.52 15.03
C GLU A 266 14.47 6.58 15.89
N GLY A 267 14.10 5.45 16.50
CA GLY A 267 12.88 5.34 17.32
C GLY A 267 11.56 5.26 16.51
N PHE A 268 11.62 5.14 15.18
CA PHE A 268 10.42 5.11 14.35
C PHE A 268 9.70 3.76 14.38
N VAL A 269 10.33 2.65 14.73
CA VAL A 269 9.63 1.36 14.74
C VAL A 269 8.82 1.12 16.02
N GLU A 270 9.08 1.91 17.06
CA GLU A 270 8.47 1.82 18.38
C GLU A 270 7.14 2.60 18.45
N PRO A 271 5.97 1.96 18.60
CA PRO A 271 4.69 2.62 18.84
C PRO A 271 4.52 3.00 20.31
N TRP A 272 3.64 3.97 20.57
CA TRP A 272 3.40 4.54 21.91
C TRP A 272 1.93 4.43 22.33
N PRO A 273 1.37 3.21 22.46
CA PRO A 273 -0.01 3.03 22.85
C PRO A 273 -0.25 3.51 24.29
N ILE A 274 -1.53 3.64 24.63
CA ILE A 274 -2.03 4.02 25.97
C ILE A 274 -2.73 2.85 26.69
N VAL A 275 -2.72 1.66 26.09
CA VAL A 275 -3.25 0.41 26.62
C VAL A 275 -2.12 -0.60 26.77
N GLY A 276 -2.06 -1.27 27.91
CA GLY A 276 -1.07 -2.30 28.23
C GLY A 276 -1.66 -3.71 28.33
N THR A 277 -2.85 -3.96 27.76
CA THR A 277 -3.40 -5.33 27.73
C THR A 277 -2.50 -6.19 26.84
N PRO A 278 -1.98 -7.34 27.31
CA PRO A 278 -0.95 -8.10 26.60
C PRO A 278 -1.56 -9.03 25.53
N ASP A 279 -2.46 -8.52 24.67
CA ASP A 279 -3.11 -9.29 23.61
C ASP A 279 -2.36 -9.14 22.28
N VAL A 280 -1.12 -9.64 22.26
CA VAL A 280 -0.20 -9.53 21.12
C VAL A 280 0.47 -10.85 20.79
N GLN A 281 0.77 -11.05 19.50
CA GLN A 281 1.60 -12.16 19.02
C GLN A 281 3.05 -11.99 19.45
N GLY A 282 3.79 -13.08 19.60
CA GLY A 282 5.17 -13.03 20.11
C GLY A 282 5.29 -12.78 21.62
N GLY A 283 4.17 -12.47 22.29
CA GLY A 283 4.05 -12.41 23.74
C GLY A 283 4.93 -11.35 24.40
N THR A 284 5.50 -11.67 25.57
CA THR A 284 6.23 -10.70 26.41
C THR A 284 7.41 -10.03 25.71
N LYS A 285 8.00 -10.66 24.68
CA LYS A 285 9.09 -10.06 23.88
C LYS A 285 8.64 -8.82 23.10
N LYS A 286 7.34 -8.67 22.85
CA LYS A 286 6.74 -7.53 22.13
C LYS A 286 6.21 -6.45 23.07
N LEU A 287 6.46 -6.56 24.37
CA LEU A 287 5.92 -5.68 25.39
C LEU A 287 7.04 -4.95 26.13
N ARG A 288 6.77 -3.71 26.54
CA ARG A 288 7.57 -2.96 27.52
C ARG A 288 7.22 -3.40 28.95
N GLU A 289 7.93 -2.86 29.94
CA GLU A 289 7.68 -3.14 31.37
C GLU A 289 6.28 -2.73 31.84
N ASP A 290 5.66 -1.76 31.19
CA ASP A 290 4.28 -1.32 31.45
C ASP A 290 3.23 -2.10 30.64
N ASN A 291 3.65 -3.19 29.98
CA ASN A 291 2.89 -4.01 29.03
C ASN A 291 2.42 -3.30 27.76
N THR A 292 2.89 -2.09 27.47
CA THR A 292 2.63 -1.46 26.16
C THR A 292 3.43 -2.11 25.05
N LEU A 293 2.89 -2.09 23.84
CA LEU A 293 3.52 -2.63 22.64
C LEU A 293 4.86 -1.93 22.34
N ASN A 294 5.97 -2.66 22.24
CA ASN A 294 7.30 -2.08 22.03
C ASN A 294 7.65 -1.83 20.55
N HIS A 295 7.07 -2.57 19.61
CA HIS A 295 7.28 -2.46 18.16
C HIS A 295 5.96 -2.66 17.41
N PHE A 296 5.84 -2.14 16.20
CA PHE A 296 4.68 -2.43 15.35
C PHE A 296 4.49 -3.94 15.14
N THR A 297 3.25 -4.43 15.23
CA THR A 297 2.94 -5.87 15.06
C THR A 297 1.75 -6.15 14.15
N GLY A 298 0.84 -5.18 13.98
CA GLY A 298 -0.40 -5.32 13.22
C GLY A 298 -0.57 -4.29 12.10
N VAL A 299 0.51 -3.64 11.66
CA VAL A 299 0.46 -2.53 10.67
C VAL A 299 -0.52 -2.82 9.54
N ALA A 300 -1.50 -1.93 9.38
CA ALA A 300 -2.61 -2.14 8.47
C ALA A 300 -2.66 -1.08 7.34
N GLY A 301 -3.86 -0.76 6.86
CA GLY A 301 -4.10 0.04 5.65
C GLY A 301 -3.65 1.50 5.79
N GLN A 302 -2.37 1.80 5.58
CA GLN A 302 -1.82 3.15 5.67
C GLN A 302 -2.26 4.08 4.53
N GLU A 303 -2.17 5.40 4.74
CA GLU A 303 -2.54 6.42 3.77
C GLU A 303 -1.58 7.63 3.78
N ILE A 304 -1.05 8.01 2.63
CA ILE A 304 -0.45 9.34 2.45
C ILE A 304 -1.61 10.33 2.33
N PHE A 305 -1.75 11.22 3.31
CA PHE A 305 -2.88 12.13 3.35
C PHE A 305 -2.75 13.21 2.28
N ARG A 306 -3.67 13.20 1.31
CA ARG A 306 -3.71 14.15 0.18
C ARG A 306 -5.00 14.97 0.18
N GLY A 307 -5.65 15.06 1.35
CA GLY A 307 -6.86 15.84 1.58
C GLY A 307 -6.55 17.30 1.87
N HIS A 308 -7.57 18.15 1.81
CA HIS A 308 -7.42 19.60 1.93
C HIS A 308 -8.25 20.19 3.08
N LYS A 309 -8.84 19.34 3.93
CA LYS A 309 -9.67 19.75 5.08
C LYS A 309 -9.07 19.46 6.45
N LEU A 310 -7.82 19.02 6.50
CA LEU A 310 -7.02 19.02 7.73
C LEU A 310 -5.97 20.13 7.65
N PRO A 311 -5.35 20.53 8.78
CA PRO A 311 -4.28 21.51 8.79
C PRO A 311 -3.24 21.24 7.68
N PRO A 312 -2.80 22.26 6.91
CA PRO A 312 -1.92 22.06 5.75
C PRO A 312 -0.63 21.29 6.04
N SER A 313 -0.15 21.32 7.29
CA SER A 313 0.98 20.55 7.77
C SER A 313 0.80 19.03 7.68
N THR A 314 -0.44 18.54 7.55
CA THR A 314 -0.77 17.10 7.40
C THR A 314 -0.65 16.62 5.96
N TYR A 315 -0.69 17.52 4.98
CA TYR A 315 -0.64 17.16 3.57
C TYR A 315 0.71 16.49 3.25
N GLY A 316 0.67 15.29 2.68
CA GLY A 316 1.84 14.49 2.37
C GLY A 316 2.39 13.66 3.53
N ASP A 317 1.84 13.78 4.75
CA ASP A 317 2.19 12.91 5.87
C ASP A 317 1.57 11.51 5.69
N LEU A 318 2.25 10.48 6.19
CA LEU A 318 1.77 9.10 6.18
C LEU A 318 1.03 8.78 7.48
N PHE A 319 -0.21 8.31 7.40
CA PHE A 319 -0.99 7.83 8.52
C PHE A 319 -1.01 6.31 8.56
N ILE A 320 -0.58 5.72 9.68
CA ILE A 320 -0.34 4.28 9.81
C ILE A 320 -1.21 3.72 10.93
N PRO A 321 -2.26 2.95 10.60
CA PRO A 321 -3.03 2.21 11.60
C PRO A 321 -2.23 1.05 12.22
N GLU A 322 -2.31 0.93 13.54
CA GLU A 322 -1.84 -0.22 14.30
C GLU A 322 -2.97 -0.73 15.24
N PRO A 323 -3.74 -1.74 14.79
CA PRO A 323 -4.86 -2.28 15.54
C PRO A 323 -4.49 -3.03 16.82
N VAL A 324 -3.29 -3.57 16.96
CA VAL A 324 -2.86 -4.18 18.25
C VAL A 324 -2.61 -3.09 19.29
N GLY A 325 -2.00 -1.98 18.88
CA GLY A 325 -1.72 -0.84 19.74
C GLY A 325 -2.91 0.12 19.97
N ARG A 326 -4.04 -0.07 19.28
CA ARG A 326 -5.23 0.82 19.36
C ARG A 326 -4.88 2.26 18.95
N LEU A 327 -4.05 2.42 17.92
CA LEU A 327 -3.47 3.72 17.56
C LEU A 327 -3.36 3.95 16.06
N ILE A 328 -3.26 5.23 15.69
CA ILE A 328 -2.84 5.70 14.37
C ILE A 328 -1.59 6.56 14.57
N ARG A 329 -0.50 6.20 13.89
CA ARG A 329 0.69 7.06 13.79
C ARG A 329 0.53 8.07 12.67
N ARG A 330 1.02 9.29 12.89
CA ARG A 330 1.31 10.27 11.83
C ARG A 330 2.82 10.37 11.64
N ALA A 331 3.29 10.07 10.44
CA ALA A 331 4.69 10.12 10.07
C ALA A 331 4.94 11.27 9.07
N LYS A 332 5.87 12.16 9.42
CA LYS A 332 6.36 13.21 8.53
C LYS A 332 7.23 12.57 7.44
N VAL A 333 6.92 12.86 6.18
CA VAL A 333 7.78 12.51 5.05
C VAL A 333 8.70 13.69 4.75
N LYS A 334 10.00 13.54 4.99
CA LYS A 334 11.00 14.56 4.65
C LYS A 334 11.91 14.05 3.54
N VAL A 335 12.34 14.94 2.66
CA VAL A 335 13.36 14.64 1.64
C VAL A 335 14.69 15.22 2.12
N GLU A 336 15.68 14.36 2.30
CA GLU A 336 17.03 14.69 2.76
C GLU A 336 18.02 14.21 1.72
N ASP A 337 18.59 15.13 0.93
CA ASP A 337 19.52 14.80 -0.17
C ASP A 337 18.93 13.74 -1.12
N GLY A 338 17.70 13.97 -1.59
CA GLY A 338 16.93 13.04 -2.45
C GLY A 338 16.39 11.78 -1.75
N LYS A 339 16.78 11.50 -0.51
CA LYS A 339 16.27 10.35 0.26
C LYS A 339 15.00 10.73 1.01
N LYS A 340 13.94 9.93 0.88
CA LYS A 340 12.75 10.08 1.73
C LYS A 340 12.99 9.45 3.09
N VAL A 341 12.78 10.21 4.16
CA VAL A 341 12.93 9.77 5.55
C VAL A 341 11.61 9.99 6.30
N LEU A 342 11.15 8.96 6.99
CA LEU A 342 9.97 9.02 7.84
C LEU A 342 10.35 9.35 9.28
N TYR A 343 9.69 10.36 9.83
CA TYR A 343 9.81 10.76 11.24
C TYR A 343 8.48 10.62 11.95
N ASN A 344 8.47 10.13 13.19
CA ASN A 344 7.25 10.21 14.00
C ASN A 344 6.94 11.71 14.24
N ALA A 345 5.71 12.14 13.97
CA ALA A 345 5.32 13.54 14.12
C ALA A 345 5.34 13.99 15.59
N TYR A 346 5.23 13.05 16.53
CA TYR A 346 5.16 13.32 17.97
C TYR A 346 6.17 12.47 18.74
N ASP A 347 6.86 13.09 19.71
CA ASP A 347 7.75 12.35 20.60
C ASP A 347 6.94 11.50 21.57
N LYS A 348 7.20 10.19 21.59
CA LYS A 348 6.59 9.19 22.48
C LYS A 348 5.06 9.22 22.58
N ALA A 349 4.40 9.65 21.52
CA ALA A 349 2.95 9.72 21.39
C ALA A 349 2.52 9.37 19.96
N GLU A 350 1.22 9.20 19.77
CA GLU A 350 0.61 8.84 18.48
C GLU A 350 -0.44 9.86 18.10
N PHE A 351 -0.71 10.00 16.80
CA PHE A 351 -1.70 10.96 16.32
C PHE A 351 -3.09 10.68 16.89
N MET A 352 -3.48 9.41 16.93
CA MET A 352 -4.71 8.98 17.58
C MET A 352 -4.40 7.75 18.43
N ALA A 353 -4.86 7.73 19.67
CA ALA A 353 -4.76 6.54 20.53
C ALA A 353 -6.07 6.34 21.31
N SER A 354 -6.43 5.10 21.59
CA SER A 354 -7.67 4.74 22.30
C SER A 354 -7.40 3.88 23.51
N THR A 355 -8.20 4.07 24.57
CA THR A 355 -8.29 3.14 25.70
C THR A 355 -9.33 2.04 25.53
N ASP A 356 -10.16 2.11 24.48
CA ASP A 356 -11.12 1.06 24.12
C ASP A 356 -10.39 -0.16 23.56
N LEU A 357 -10.47 -1.29 24.28
CA LEU A 357 -9.78 -2.52 23.91
C LEU A 357 -10.26 -3.06 22.54
N ASN A 358 -11.50 -2.75 22.14
CA ASN A 358 -12.11 -3.23 20.91
C ASN A 358 -11.82 -2.33 19.70
N PHE A 359 -11.22 -1.15 19.88
CA PHE A 359 -10.80 -0.29 18.76
C PHE A 359 -9.66 -0.95 17.97
N ARG A 360 -9.96 -1.40 16.74
CA ARG A 360 -9.04 -2.09 15.82
C ARG A 360 -9.00 -1.34 14.49
N PRO A 361 -8.26 -0.22 14.40
CA PRO A 361 -8.13 0.50 13.15
C PRO A 361 -7.35 -0.32 12.12
N VAL A 362 -7.99 -0.63 10.99
CA VAL A 362 -7.45 -1.50 9.93
C VAL A 362 -7.22 -0.77 8.61
N GLN A 363 -7.76 0.45 8.44
CA GLN A 363 -7.48 1.28 7.28
C GLN A 363 -7.62 2.78 7.60
N ALA A 364 -6.72 3.58 7.05
CA ALA A 364 -6.80 5.02 6.91
C ALA A 364 -7.07 5.36 5.43
N LYS A 365 -7.83 6.43 5.14
CA LYS A 365 -8.11 6.82 3.75
C LYS A 365 -8.42 8.32 3.60
N THR A 366 -7.91 8.96 2.56
CA THR A 366 -8.34 10.31 2.17
C THR A 366 -9.72 10.24 1.53
N GLY A 367 -10.71 10.93 2.11
CA GLY A 367 -12.07 11.00 1.59
C GLY A 367 -12.25 12.03 0.47
N PRO A 368 -13.37 11.97 -0.28
CA PRO A 368 -13.71 12.95 -1.30
C PRO A 368 -13.90 14.36 -0.72
N ASP A 369 -14.41 14.46 0.51
CA ASP A 369 -14.51 15.72 1.24
C ASP A 369 -13.14 16.29 1.67
N GLY A 370 -12.04 15.54 1.48
CA GLY A 370 -10.70 15.96 1.84
C GLY A 370 -10.35 15.80 3.32
N ALA A 371 -11.15 15.06 4.08
CA ALA A 371 -10.83 14.63 5.44
C ALA A 371 -10.15 13.25 5.46
N LEU A 372 -9.62 12.86 6.64
CA LEU A 372 -9.04 11.53 6.86
C LEU A 372 -10.09 10.61 7.48
N TYR A 373 -10.29 9.43 6.90
CA TYR A 373 -11.22 8.42 7.38
C TYR A 373 -10.45 7.27 8.02
N ILE A 374 -10.97 6.75 9.13
CA ILE A 374 -10.44 5.59 9.84
C ILE A 374 -11.50 4.49 9.84
N VAL A 375 -11.15 3.33 9.31
CA VAL A 375 -11.96 2.11 9.34
C VAL A 375 -11.54 1.28 10.54
N ASP A 376 -12.48 1.06 11.44
CA ASP A 376 -12.33 0.29 12.66
C ASP A 376 -13.16 -0.99 12.57
N MET A 377 -12.49 -2.13 12.62
CA MET A 377 -13.16 -3.44 12.58
C MET A 377 -13.94 -3.74 13.88
N TYR A 378 -13.74 -2.93 14.92
CA TYR A 378 -14.37 -2.96 16.24
C TYR A 378 -14.63 -4.37 16.83
N ARG A 379 -13.57 -5.01 17.33
CA ARG A 379 -13.61 -6.42 17.76
C ARG A 379 -12.53 -6.79 18.77
N GLY A 380 -12.73 -7.93 19.44
CA GLY A 380 -11.79 -8.47 20.41
C GLY A 380 -10.56 -9.11 19.77
N ILE A 381 -10.70 -10.20 19.01
CA ILE A 381 -9.56 -10.87 18.35
C ILE A 381 -9.24 -10.17 17.04
N ILE A 382 -8.03 -9.64 16.82
CA ILE A 382 -7.62 -9.10 15.51
C ILE A 382 -6.62 -9.99 14.74
N GLN A 383 -5.99 -10.93 15.43
CA GLN A 383 -4.93 -11.79 14.89
C GLN A 383 -5.49 -13.14 14.48
N GLU A 384 -5.01 -13.67 13.36
CA GLU A 384 -5.52 -14.89 12.73
C GLU A 384 -5.23 -16.16 13.55
N GLY A 385 -5.98 -17.23 13.26
CA GLY A 385 -6.03 -18.47 14.04
C GLY A 385 -4.68 -19.17 14.25
N ASN A 386 -3.68 -18.92 13.40
CA ASN A 386 -2.32 -19.42 13.63
C ASN A 386 -1.73 -18.89 14.95
N TRP A 387 -2.11 -17.68 15.37
CA TRP A 387 -1.61 -17.04 16.59
C TRP A 387 -2.43 -17.38 17.84
N THR A 388 -3.63 -17.94 17.69
CA THR A 388 -4.59 -18.23 18.78
C THR A 388 -4.70 -19.71 19.13
N ARG A 389 -3.81 -20.56 18.59
CA ARG A 389 -3.77 -22.01 18.85
C ARG A 389 -3.65 -22.34 20.33
N LYS A 390 -4.06 -23.56 20.71
CA LYS A 390 -3.81 -24.08 22.06
C LYS A 390 -2.31 -24.05 22.36
N GLY A 391 -1.94 -23.59 23.56
CA GLY A 391 -0.55 -23.39 23.95
C GLY A 391 0.10 -22.09 23.47
N SER A 392 -0.56 -21.29 22.62
CA SER A 392 -0.05 -19.96 22.26
C SER A 392 -0.14 -18.99 23.43
N PHE A 393 0.70 -17.95 23.42
CA PHE A 393 0.68 -16.88 24.42
C PHE A 393 -0.66 -16.12 24.42
N LEU A 394 -1.24 -15.91 23.25
CA LEU A 394 -2.42 -15.08 23.07
C LEU A 394 -3.71 -15.76 23.53
N ARG A 395 -3.82 -17.09 23.38
CA ARG A 395 -5.07 -17.82 23.67
C ARG A 395 -5.56 -17.67 25.12
N PRO A 396 -4.71 -17.79 26.16
CA PRO A 396 -5.12 -17.54 27.54
C PRO A 396 -5.65 -16.12 27.76
N VAL A 397 -5.10 -15.12 27.07
CA VAL A 397 -5.56 -13.73 27.16
C VAL A 397 -6.94 -13.60 26.52
N ILE A 398 -7.14 -14.20 25.33
CA ILE A 398 -8.44 -14.24 24.64
C ILE A 398 -9.52 -14.82 25.56
N ILE A 399 -9.27 -15.99 26.16
CA ILE A 399 -10.24 -16.67 27.01
C ILE A 399 -10.53 -15.85 28.27
N ARG A 400 -9.49 -15.36 28.95
CA ARG A 400 -9.62 -14.59 30.20
C ARG A 400 -10.43 -13.29 29.99
N LYS A 401 -10.26 -12.66 28.84
CA LYS A 401 -10.91 -11.38 28.48
C LYS A 401 -12.16 -11.55 27.64
N GLU A 402 -12.54 -12.79 27.31
CA GLU A 402 -13.68 -13.10 26.43
C GLU A 402 -13.60 -12.36 25.08
N LEU A 403 -12.40 -12.20 24.52
CA LEU A 403 -12.20 -11.44 23.28
C LEU A 403 -12.88 -12.09 22.07
N ASP A 404 -13.12 -13.40 22.13
CA ASP A 404 -13.89 -14.17 21.14
C ASP A 404 -15.39 -13.86 21.16
N LYS A 405 -15.90 -13.16 22.19
CA LYS A 405 -17.30 -12.71 22.29
C LYS A 405 -17.52 -11.35 21.66
N ASN A 406 -16.45 -10.60 21.39
CA ASN A 406 -16.52 -9.28 20.82
C ASN A 406 -16.35 -9.34 19.30
N ILE A 407 -17.42 -9.70 18.59
CA ILE A 407 -17.48 -9.88 17.14
C ILE A 407 -18.70 -9.16 16.54
N GLY A 408 -18.75 -9.01 15.22
CA GLY A 408 -19.95 -8.56 14.51
C GLY A 408 -20.30 -7.08 14.67
N LYS A 409 -19.32 -6.22 14.98
CA LYS A 409 -19.47 -4.77 15.07
C LYS A 409 -18.45 -4.07 14.19
N GLY A 410 -18.56 -2.76 13.99
CA GLY A 410 -17.68 -2.06 13.06
C GLY A 410 -18.02 -0.60 12.92
N ARG A 411 -17.00 0.23 12.72
CA ARG A 411 -17.15 1.70 12.70
C ARG A 411 -16.29 2.33 11.64
N ILE A 412 -16.81 3.40 11.05
CA ILE A 412 -16.05 4.30 10.21
C ILE A 412 -16.10 5.67 10.85
N TYR A 413 -14.92 6.25 11.07
CA TYR A 413 -14.76 7.56 11.65
C TYR A 413 -14.18 8.53 10.62
N ARG A 414 -14.57 9.80 10.73
CA ARG A 414 -13.97 10.92 10.02
C ARG A 414 -13.20 11.79 11.01
N ILE A 415 -11.95 12.10 10.70
CA ILE A 415 -11.15 13.05 11.45
C ILE A 415 -11.35 14.43 10.85
N VAL A 416 -11.79 15.37 11.68
CA VAL A 416 -11.99 16.77 11.31
C VAL A 416 -11.16 17.69 12.20
N HIS A 417 -11.04 18.95 11.78
CA HIS A 417 -10.45 20.00 12.60
C HIS A 417 -11.48 21.10 12.81
N GLU A 418 -11.64 21.58 14.04
CA GLU A 418 -12.73 22.49 14.42
C GLU A 418 -12.75 23.82 13.66
N ASP A 419 -11.59 24.21 13.14
CA ASP A 419 -11.41 25.42 12.34
C ASP A 419 -11.75 25.25 10.85
N ILE A 420 -12.09 24.03 10.40
CA ILE A 420 -12.24 23.71 8.98
C ILE A 420 -13.67 23.21 8.73
N LYS A 421 -14.33 23.82 7.74
CA LYS A 421 -15.70 23.48 7.37
C LYS A 421 -15.74 22.23 6.48
N PRO A 422 -16.83 21.43 6.57
CA PRO A 422 -17.09 20.33 5.65
C PRO A 422 -17.05 20.75 4.18
N ASP A 423 -16.76 19.81 3.30
CA ASP A 423 -16.77 20.04 1.85
C ASP A 423 -18.12 19.75 1.21
N VAL A 424 -18.25 20.07 -0.08
CA VAL A 424 -19.41 19.69 -0.88
C VAL A 424 -19.32 18.24 -1.35
N LYS A 425 -20.48 17.59 -1.47
CA LYS A 425 -20.59 16.25 -2.03
C LYS A 425 -20.07 16.22 -3.49
N PRO A 426 -19.21 15.26 -3.86
CA PRO A 426 -18.72 15.12 -5.23
C PRO A 426 -19.81 14.65 -6.20
N ASN A 427 -19.65 14.98 -7.49
CA ASN A 427 -20.52 14.51 -8.57
C ASN A 427 -19.73 14.46 -9.89
N LEU A 428 -18.92 13.42 -10.09
CA LEU A 428 -18.00 13.29 -11.23
C LEU A 428 -18.47 12.26 -12.28
N ILE A 429 -19.22 11.21 -11.93
CA ILE A 429 -19.52 10.10 -12.87
C ILE A 429 -20.29 10.62 -14.10
N GLY A 430 -21.27 11.50 -13.87
CA GLY A 430 -22.13 12.06 -14.93
C GLY A 430 -21.50 13.17 -15.77
N LYS A 431 -20.27 13.62 -15.44
CA LYS A 431 -19.60 14.70 -16.18
C LYS A 431 -19.01 14.21 -17.50
N LYS A 432 -18.99 15.09 -18.50
CA LYS A 432 -18.22 14.87 -19.74
C LYS A 432 -16.72 14.90 -19.43
N ALA A 433 -15.91 14.26 -20.28
CA ALA A 433 -14.45 14.27 -20.13
C ALA A 433 -13.90 15.71 -20.06
N SER A 434 -14.42 16.62 -20.89
CA SER A 434 -14.02 18.05 -20.88
C SER A 434 -14.29 18.74 -19.54
N GLU A 435 -15.38 18.38 -18.85
CA GLU A 435 -15.72 18.96 -17.55
C GLU A 435 -14.89 18.37 -16.40
N LEU A 436 -14.24 17.21 -16.61
CA LEU A 436 -13.40 16.55 -15.63
C LEU A 436 -11.98 17.15 -15.58
N ILE A 437 -11.52 17.78 -16.66
CA ILE A 437 -10.17 18.34 -16.79
C ILE A 437 -9.84 19.33 -15.66
N GLN A 438 -10.80 20.17 -15.27
CA GLN A 438 -10.61 21.16 -14.19
C GLN A 438 -10.22 20.55 -12.84
N TYR A 439 -10.50 19.26 -12.63
CA TYR A 439 -10.19 18.56 -11.39
C TYR A 439 -8.77 17.97 -11.36
N LEU A 440 -8.05 17.96 -12.48
CA LEU A 440 -6.66 17.48 -12.54
C LEU A 440 -5.71 18.35 -11.68
N GLY A 441 -6.06 19.61 -11.44
CA GLY A 441 -5.38 20.53 -10.53
C GLY A 441 -6.09 20.74 -9.18
N HIS A 442 -7.08 19.90 -8.83
CA HIS A 442 -7.85 20.07 -7.58
C HIS A 442 -6.95 19.90 -6.34
N LYS A 443 -7.26 20.56 -5.21
CA LYS A 443 -6.44 20.50 -3.98
C LYS A 443 -6.42 19.10 -3.33
N ASN A 444 -7.56 18.42 -3.34
CA ASN A 444 -7.69 17.04 -2.89
C ASN A 444 -7.20 16.05 -3.96
N GLY A 445 -6.24 15.19 -3.61
CA GLY A 445 -5.72 14.13 -4.48
C GLY A 445 -6.77 13.11 -4.94
N TRP A 446 -7.84 12.91 -4.16
CA TRP A 446 -8.95 12.04 -4.58
C TRP A 446 -9.63 12.54 -5.87
N TYR A 447 -9.87 13.85 -5.98
CA TYR A 447 -10.48 14.44 -7.18
C TYR A 447 -9.54 14.34 -8.38
N ARG A 448 -8.24 14.60 -8.19
CA ARG A 448 -7.23 14.50 -9.26
C ARG A 448 -7.20 13.09 -9.84
N ASN A 449 -7.04 12.08 -8.98
CA ASN A 449 -6.98 10.68 -9.39
C ASN A 449 -8.30 10.20 -10.00
N THR A 450 -9.44 10.60 -9.42
CA THR A 450 -10.77 10.19 -9.92
C THR A 450 -11.09 10.82 -11.27
N ALA A 451 -10.76 12.10 -11.47
CA ALA A 451 -10.94 12.78 -12.74
C ALA A 451 -10.09 12.16 -13.85
N GLN A 452 -8.79 11.94 -13.61
CA GLN A 452 -7.91 11.25 -14.55
C GLN A 452 -8.46 9.86 -14.90
N LYS A 453 -8.79 9.04 -13.89
CA LYS A 453 -9.39 7.71 -14.08
C LYS A 453 -10.65 7.76 -14.94
N LEU A 454 -11.58 8.67 -14.65
CA LEU A 454 -12.83 8.78 -15.41
C LEU A 454 -12.61 9.28 -16.85
N ILE A 455 -11.68 10.22 -17.09
CA ILE A 455 -11.32 10.65 -18.45
C ILE A 455 -10.78 9.45 -19.26
N VAL A 456 -9.87 8.67 -18.67
CA VAL A 456 -9.26 7.50 -19.31
C VAL A 456 -10.29 6.39 -19.59
N LEU A 457 -11.23 6.16 -18.66
CA LEU A 457 -12.29 5.16 -18.83
C LEU A 457 -13.33 5.58 -19.89
N LYS A 458 -13.61 6.88 -20.02
CA LYS A 458 -14.50 7.41 -21.06
C LYS A 458 -13.87 7.31 -22.47
N ASP A 459 -12.54 7.36 -22.54
CA ASP A 459 -11.73 7.31 -23.78
C ASP A 459 -12.16 8.37 -24.81
N ASP A 460 -12.48 9.57 -24.32
CA ASP A 460 -12.91 10.70 -25.14
C ASP A 460 -11.71 11.45 -25.72
N GLN A 461 -11.38 11.19 -26.97
CA GLN A 461 -10.22 11.80 -27.64
C GLN A 461 -10.40 13.30 -27.91
N THR A 462 -11.62 13.86 -27.76
CA THR A 462 -11.86 15.30 -28.02
C THR A 462 -11.18 16.22 -27.01
N VAL A 463 -10.79 15.71 -25.84
CA VAL A 463 -10.11 16.49 -24.80
C VAL A 463 -8.59 16.60 -24.98
N VAL A 464 -8.01 15.83 -25.89
CA VAL A 464 -6.55 15.80 -26.11
C VAL A 464 -5.95 17.18 -26.36
N PRO A 465 -6.52 18.05 -27.23
CA PRO A 465 -5.97 19.38 -27.46
C PRO A 465 -5.91 20.26 -26.20
N GLU A 466 -6.93 20.18 -25.35
CA GLU A 466 -7.00 20.95 -24.10
C GLU A 466 -5.99 20.41 -23.07
N LEU A 467 -5.88 19.09 -22.94
CA LEU A 467 -4.87 18.46 -22.08
C LEU A 467 -3.44 18.80 -22.52
N GLN A 468 -3.17 18.80 -23.83
CA GLN A 468 -1.87 19.23 -24.35
C GLN A 468 -1.61 20.73 -24.08
N ALA A 469 -2.65 21.58 -24.17
CA ALA A 469 -2.51 23.00 -23.84
C ALA A 469 -2.13 23.18 -22.37
N ILE A 470 -2.85 22.53 -21.45
CA ILE A 470 -2.55 22.54 -20.01
C ILE A 470 -1.13 22.04 -19.74
N ALA A 471 -0.74 20.91 -20.34
CA ALA A 471 0.60 20.36 -20.17
C ALA A 471 1.69 21.34 -20.65
N ARG A 472 1.47 22.12 -21.72
CA ARG A 472 2.42 23.13 -22.19
C ARG A 472 2.53 24.30 -21.23
N ASP A 473 1.40 24.92 -20.91
CA ASP A 473 1.32 26.04 -19.99
C ASP A 473 -0.12 26.20 -19.50
N ASN A 474 -0.28 26.37 -18.20
CA ASN A 474 -1.57 26.53 -17.52
C ASN A 474 -1.56 27.72 -16.57
N GLU A 475 -0.57 28.60 -16.68
CA GLU A 475 -0.44 29.78 -15.84
C GLU A 475 -0.66 31.06 -16.64
N SER A 476 -1.55 31.92 -16.17
CA SER A 476 -1.69 33.29 -16.63
C SER A 476 -1.27 34.29 -15.55
N PHE A 477 -1.02 35.54 -15.94
CA PHE A 477 -0.73 36.63 -15.00
C PHE A 477 -1.80 36.77 -13.90
N PHE A 478 -3.07 36.49 -14.21
CA PHE A 478 -4.18 36.60 -13.25
C PHE A 478 -4.32 35.40 -12.31
N ASP A 479 -3.73 34.25 -12.66
CA ASP A 479 -3.80 33.03 -11.86
C ASP A 479 -3.03 33.15 -10.54
N GLY A 480 -1.89 33.84 -10.54
CA GLY A 480 -1.16 34.16 -9.30
C GLY A 480 -1.93 35.09 -8.34
N LEU A 481 -2.99 35.76 -8.84
CA LEU A 481 -3.83 36.65 -8.06
C LEU A 481 -5.10 35.95 -7.54
N LEU A 482 -5.72 35.09 -8.36
CA LEU A 482 -7.03 34.47 -8.09
C LEU A 482 -6.96 33.00 -7.64
N ASN A 483 -5.87 32.28 -7.96
CA ASN A 483 -5.72 30.84 -7.79
C ASN A 483 -4.47 30.48 -6.96
N ARG A 484 -4.16 31.25 -5.90
CA ARG A 484 -2.93 31.11 -5.09
C ARG A 484 -2.72 29.72 -4.48
N ASP A 485 -3.79 28.97 -4.28
CA ASP A 485 -3.74 27.65 -3.66
C ASP A 485 -3.80 26.49 -4.68
N LYS A 486 -3.77 26.79 -5.98
CA LYS A 486 -3.77 25.78 -7.05
C LYS A 486 -2.34 25.37 -7.35
N ASP A 487 -2.07 24.07 -7.34
CA ASP A 487 -0.78 23.53 -7.73
C ASP A 487 -0.75 23.28 -9.25
N PHE A 488 -0.30 24.29 -9.99
CA PHE A 488 -0.22 24.23 -11.45
C PHE A 488 0.74 23.15 -11.96
N GLY A 489 1.80 22.85 -11.19
CA GLY A 489 2.74 21.77 -11.53
C GLY A 489 2.06 20.40 -11.49
N LEU A 490 1.30 20.12 -10.43
CA LEU A 490 0.53 18.87 -10.34
C LEU A 490 -0.57 18.78 -11.40
N GLU A 491 -1.20 19.89 -11.79
CA GLU A 491 -2.15 19.88 -12.90
C GLU A 491 -1.47 19.50 -14.23
N ARG A 492 -0.28 20.04 -14.51
CA ARG A 492 0.51 19.65 -15.70
C ARG A 492 0.93 18.18 -15.65
N VAL A 493 1.35 17.68 -14.48
CA VAL A 493 1.64 16.25 -14.27
C VAL A 493 0.39 15.40 -14.54
N GLY A 494 -0.76 15.78 -13.98
CA GLY A 494 -2.04 15.09 -14.22
C GLY A 494 -2.45 15.10 -15.69
N ALA A 495 -2.26 16.22 -16.40
CA ALA A 495 -2.54 16.29 -17.84
C ALA A 495 -1.63 15.36 -18.65
N LEU A 496 -0.32 15.34 -18.36
CA LEU A 496 0.63 14.44 -19.01
C LEU A 496 0.29 12.95 -18.82
N TRP A 497 -0.07 12.55 -17.60
CA TRP A 497 -0.48 11.17 -17.34
C TRP A 497 -1.88 10.85 -17.88
N THR A 498 -2.79 11.82 -17.95
CA THR A 498 -4.08 11.63 -18.62
C THR A 498 -3.90 11.39 -20.12
N LEU A 499 -3.02 12.16 -20.77
CA LEU A 499 -2.62 11.94 -22.17
C LEU A 499 -2.03 10.54 -22.39
N GLU A 500 -1.17 10.06 -21.49
CA GLU A 500 -0.67 8.69 -21.53
C GLU A 500 -1.80 7.65 -21.47
N GLY A 501 -2.76 7.84 -20.57
CA GLY A 501 -3.91 6.94 -20.42
C GLY A 501 -4.78 6.87 -21.68
N LEU A 502 -4.97 8.01 -22.35
CA LEU A 502 -5.65 8.14 -23.65
C LEU A 502 -4.80 7.66 -24.85
N GLY A 503 -3.52 7.36 -24.63
CA GLY A 503 -2.60 6.89 -25.67
C GLY A 503 -1.94 7.98 -26.51
N ASP A 504 -2.02 9.25 -26.10
CA ASP A 504 -1.43 10.41 -26.80
C ASP A 504 -0.13 10.88 -26.12
N VAL A 505 0.90 10.03 -26.13
CA VAL A 505 2.24 10.44 -25.66
C VAL A 505 2.99 11.15 -26.79
N ASN A 506 2.80 12.47 -26.89
CA ASN A 506 3.38 13.29 -27.94
C ASN A 506 4.87 13.60 -27.68
N LYS A 507 5.78 13.10 -28.53
CA LYS A 507 7.24 13.28 -28.38
C LYS A 507 7.68 14.74 -28.34
N VAL A 508 7.07 15.62 -29.15
CA VAL A 508 7.43 17.05 -29.19
C VAL A 508 7.08 17.70 -27.85
N LEU A 509 5.87 17.45 -27.34
CA LEU A 509 5.45 17.92 -26.02
C LEU A 509 6.38 17.39 -24.91
N ILE A 510 6.71 16.09 -24.92
CA ILE A 510 7.61 15.52 -23.90
C ILE A 510 8.98 16.21 -23.91
N LYS A 511 9.54 16.47 -25.10
CA LYS A 511 10.82 17.20 -25.24
C LYS A 511 10.73 18.63 -24.72
N GLU A 512 9.62 19.35 -24.97
CA GLU A 512 9.37 20.67 -24.40
C GLU A 512 9.37 20.62 -22.86
N LYS A 513 8.80 19.56 -22.28
CA LYS A 513 8.64 19.40 -20.83
C LYS A 513 9.91 19.03 -20.08
N PHE A 514 10.98 18.60 -20.75
CA PHE A 514 12.30 18.51 -20.13
C PHE A 514 12.80 19.87 -19.61
N ALA A 515 12.32 20.99 -20.17
CA ALA A 515 12.70 22.33 -19.70
C ALA A 515 11.63 22.99 -18.81
N ASP A 516 10.63 22.24 -18.31
CA ASP A 516 9.58 22.80 -17.45
C ASP A 516 10.19 23.34 -16.15
N LYS A 517 9.66 24.45 -15.63
CA LYS A 517 10.15 25.05 -14.38
C LYS A 517 9.93 24.15 -13.16
N ASP A 518 8.87 23.34 -13.19
CA ASP A 518 8.54 22.45 -12.07
C ASP A 518 9.27 21.11 -12.22
N PRO A 519 10.11 20.71 -11.25
CA PRO A 519 10.87 19.46 -11.33
C PRO A 519 9.96 18.23 -11.44
N ARG A 520 8.74 18.27 -10.87
CA ARG A 520 7.78 17.16 -10.94
C ARG A 520 7.30 16.93 -12.37
N VAL A 521 7.14 18.01 -13.15
CA VAL A 521 6.78 17.93 -14.56
C VAL A 521 7.95 17.36 -15.37
N ARG A 522 9.19 17.76 -15.07
CA ARG A 522 10.40 17.18 -15.69
C ARG A 522 10.52 15.69 -15.39
N VAL A 523 10.32 15.27 -14.14
CA VAL A 523 10.27 13.85 -13.72
C VAL A 523 9.20 13.08 -14.51
N ALA A 524 7.98 13.62 -14.61
CA ALA A 524 6.91 12.98 -15.38
C ALA A 524 7.27 12.86 -16.88
N ALA A 525 7.86 13.92 -17.46
CA ALA A 525 8.30 13.91 -18.86
C ALA A 525 9.40 12.86 -19.12
N ILE A 526 10.39 12.74 -18.23
CA ILE A 526 11.42 11.70 -18.32
C ILE A 526 10.76 10.31 -18.31
N ARG A 527 9.84 10.05 -17.38
CA ARG A 527 9.13 8.75 -17.29
C ARG A 527 8.32 8.45 -18.55
N LEU A 528 7.62 9.43 -19.10
CA LEU A 528 6.85 9.27 -20.33
C LEU A 528 7.74 9.09 -21.56
N SER A 529 8.97 9.58 -21.52
CA SER A 529 9.95 9.39 -22.60
C SER A 529 10.47 7.95 -22.71
N GLU A 530 10.27 7.13 -21.69
CA GLU A 530 10.75 5.74 -21.65
C GLU A 530 10.21 4.88 -22.79
N ASN A 531 9.02 5.18 -23.30
CA ASN A 531 8.46 4.49 -24.45
C ASN A 531 9.34 4.70 -25.71
N PHE A 532 9.90 5.90 -25.88
CA PHE A 532 10.84 6.19 -26.97
C PHE A 532 12.20 5.52 -26.76
N LEU A 533 12.67 5.43 -25.50
CA LEU A 533 13.89 4.69 -25.15
C LEU A 533 13.74 3.20 -25.47
N LYS A 534 12.62 2.59 -25.09
CA LYS A 534 12.29 1.18 -25.40
C LYS A 534 12.18 0.94 -26.90
N ALA A 535 11.68 1.92 -27.66
CA ALA A 535 11.59 1.87 -29.12
C ALA A 535 12.96 2.07 -29.82
N GLY A 536 14.02 2.40 -29.08
CA GLY A 536 15.37 2.60 -29.63
C GLY A 536 15.57 3.97 -30.30
N GLU A 537 14.76 4.97 -29.97
CA GLU A 537 14.86 6.31 -30.55
C GLU A 537 16.01 7.10 -29.92
N VAL A 538 17.17 7.08 -30.57
CA VAL A 538 18.43 7.62 -30.01
C VAL A 538 18.42 9.15 -29.82
N ASP A 539 17.61 9.88 -30.58
CA ASP A 539 17.55 11.35 -30.50
C ASP A 539 17.00 11.84 -29.15
N ILE A 540 16.13 11.06 -28.48
CA ILE A 540 15.61 11.42 -27.16
C ILE A 540 16.73 11.44 -26.09
N ILE A 541 17.76 10.61 -26.25
CA ILE A 541 18.89 10.53 -25.30
C ILE A 541 19.68 11.84 -25.29
N SER A 542 19.85 12.46 -26.46
CA SER A 542 20.53 13.77 -26.58
C SER A 542 19.72 14.91 -25.94
N ASP A 543 18.40 14.80 -25.87
CA ASP A 543 17.58 15.76 -25.12
C ASP A 543 17.64 15.50 -23.61
N LEU A 544 17.64 14.23 -23.19
CA LEU A 544 17.78 13.82 -21.79
C LEU A 544 19.15 14.18 -21.21
N GLU A 545 20.22 14.20 -22.01
CA GLU A 545 21.57 14.58 -21.59
C GLU A 545 21.61 15.97 -20.93
N LYS A 546 20.76 16.90 -21.36
CA LYS A 546 20.65 18.25 -20.78
C LYS A 546 20.24 18.22 -19.30
N LEU A 547 19.53 17.16 -18.87
CA LEU A 547 19.04 16.98 -17.50
C LEU A 547 20.09 16.34 -16.59
N ALA A 548 21.24 15.91 -17.11
CA ALA A 548 22.32 15.34 -16.30
C ALA A 548 22.95 16.35 -15.33
N SER A 549 22.65 17.64 -15.50
CA SER A 549 23.05 18.71 -14.59
C SER A 549 21.87 19.52 -14.06
N ASP A 550 20.69 18.90 -14.00
CA ASP A 550 19.52 19.52 -13.38
C ASP A 550 19.82 19.93 -11.92
N SER A 551 19.23 21.04 -11.48
CA SER A 551 19.38 21.53 -10.11
C SER A 551 18.62 20.68 -9.09
N ASP A 552 17.60 19.96 -9.54
CA ASP A 552 16.79 19.10 -8.70
C ASP A 552 17.29 17.65 -8.78
N ILE A 553 17.62 17.09 -7.62
CA ILE A 553 18.22 15.77 -7.54
C ILE A 553 17.24 14.65 -7.93
N ASP A 554 15.93 14.85 -7.74
CA ASP A 554 14.93 13.86 -8.13
C ASP A 554 14.83 13.76 -9.66
N VAL A 555 15.08 14.86 -10.37
CA VAL A 555 15.18 14.86 -11.85
C VAL A 555 16.39 14.07 -12.31
N VAL A 556 17.55 14.29 -11.69
CA VAL A 556 18.79 13.54 -11.99
C VAL A 556 18.63 12.06 -11.67
N ASN A 557 18.03 11.73 -10.53
CA ASN A 557 17.74 10.37 -10.13
C ASN A 557 16.78 9.67 -11.11
N GLN A 558 15.69 10.34 -11.49
CA GLN A 558 14.73 9.81 -12.46
C GLN A 558 15.37 9.60 -13.83
N LEU A 559 16.25 10.51 -14.26
CA LEU A 559 17.04 10.33 -15.49
C LEU A 559 17.86 9.04 -15.42
N ALA A 560 18.62 8.84 -14.35
CA ALA A 560 19.42 7.63 -14.16
C ALA A 560 18.53 6.36 -14.21
N LEU A 561 17.40 6.35 -13.50
CA LEU A 561 16.46 5.22 -13.51
C LEU A 561 15.92 4.91 -14.92
N SER A 562 15.59 5.93 -15.71
CA SER A 562 14.91 5.78 -17.00
C SER A 562 15.85 5.30 -18.11
N LEU A 563 17.14 5.65 -18.02
CA LEU A 563 18.14 5.27 -19.02
C LEU A 563 18.31 3.75 -19.17
N ARG A 564 17.92 2.94 -18.17
CA ARG A 564 17.93 1.47 -18.25
C ARG A 564 17.13 0.90 -19.42
N TYR A 565 16.12 1.65 -19.88
CA TYR A 565 15.23 1.19 -20.94
C TYR A 565 15.83 1.33 -22.34
N SER A 566 16.94 2.06 -22.48
CA SER A 566 17.66 2.14 -23.74
C SER A 566 18.79 1.11 -23.79
N LYS A 567 18.87 0.40 -24.92
CA LYS A 567 19.98 -0.52 -25.22
C LYS A 567 21.15 0.16 -25.95
N ASP A 568 21.01 1.45 -26.25
CA ASP A 568 22.01 2.21 -27.00
C ASP A 568 23.22 2.59 -26.13
N LYS A 569 24.40 2.62 -26.72
CA LYS A 569 25.65 2.96 -26.02
C LYS A 569 25.63 4.36 -25.42
N LYS A 570 24.94 5.32 -26.05
CA LYS A 570 24.81 6.69 -25.52
C LYS A 570 24.13 6.74 -24.16
N ALA A 571 23.17 5.85 -23.90
CA ALA A 571 22.54 5.78 -22.58
C ALA A 571 23.54 5.30 -21.51
N THR A 572 24.39 4.33 -21.85
CA THR A 572 25.47 3.87 -20.97
C THR A 572 26.53 4.97 -20.74
N GLU A 573 26.90 5.70 -21.79
CA GLU A 573 27.82 6.84 -21.69
C GLU A 573 27.25 7.93 -20.77
N LEU A 574 25.95 8.24 -20.91
CA LEU A 574 25.28 9.20 -20.04
C LEU A 574 25.22 8.73 -18.58
N LEU A 575 24.93 7.45 -18.33
CA LEU A 575 25.01 6.87 -16.99
C LEU A 575 26.41 6.98 -16.38
N ASN A 576 27.48 6.82 -17.19
CA ASN A 576 28.86 7.00 -16.73
C ASN A 576 29.20 8.47 -16.42
N ILE A 577 28.65 9.42 -17.18
CA ILE A 577 28.76 10.86 -16.88
C ILE A 577 28.09 11.16 -15.54
N LEU A 578 26.86 10.65 -15.33
CA LEU A 578 26.15 10.77 -14.06
C LEU A 578 26.95 10.15 -12.92
N ASN A 579 27.54 8.97 -13.12
CA ASN A 579 28.37 8.29 -12.12
C ASN A 579 29.59 9.12 -11.73
N SER A 580 30.22 9.79 -12.69
CA SER A 580 31.39 10.63 -12.43
C SER A 580 31.04 11.89 -11.60
N LYS A 581 29.78 12.34 -11.64
CA LYS A 581 29.32 13.54 -10.94
C LYS A 581 28.60 13.24 -9.62
N TYR A 582 27.87 12.13 -9.55
CA TYR A 582 26.97 11.77 -8.46
C TYR A 582 27.24 10.37 -7.90
N GLY A 583 28.38 9.75 -8.20
CA GLY A 583 28.72 8.39 -7.74
C GLY A 583 28.74 8.24 -6.21
N ASP A 584 29.00 9.34 -5.49
CA ASP A 584 28.98 9.39 -4.02
C ASP A 584 27.59 9.75 -3.44
N HIS A 585 26.64 10.18 -4.27
CA HIS A 585 25.30 10.52 -3.84
C HIS A 585 24.44 9.26 -3.73
N GLU A 586 24.04 8.88 -2.51
CA GLU A 586 23.41 7.58 -2.19
C GLU A 586 22.30 7.15 -3.17
N ILE A 587 21.29 8.01 -3.35
CA ILE A 587 20.09 7.69 -4.15
C ILE A 587 20.41 7.60 -5.65
N VAL A 588 21.12 8.59 -6.21
CA VAL A 588 21.50 8.62 -7.62
C VAL A 588 22.46 7.47 -7.97
N SER A 589 23.43 7.19 -7.10
CA SER A 589 24.39 6.10 -7.27
C SER A 589 23.70 4.73 -7.31
N HIS A 590 22.65 4.53 -6.48
CA HIS A 590 21.79 3.34 -6.58
C HIS A 590 21.11 3.26 -7.95
N ALA A 591 20.44 4.33 -8.40
CA ALA A 591 19.75 4.34 -9.68
C ALA A 591 20.69 4.08 -10.87
N ILE A 592 21.90 4.66 -10.85
CA ILE A 592 22.94 4.41 -11.86
C ILE A 592 23.37 2.94 -11.84
N THR A 593 23.69 2.42 -10.65
CA THR A 593 24.15 1.03 -10.48
C THR A 593 23.10 0.06 -11.01
N GLU A 594 21.84 0.22 -10.61
CA GLU A 594 20.76 -0.63 -11.09
C GLU A 594 20.51 -0.49 -12.60
N SER A 595 20.72 0.70 -13.17
CA SER A 595 20.49 0.93 -14.61
C SER A 595 21.66 0.50 -15.49
N LEU A 596 22.88 0.38 -14.93
CA LEU A 596 24.04 -0.20 -15.59
C LEU A 596 24.05 -1.73 -15.57
N LYS A 597 23.24 -2.38 -14.72
CA LYS A 597 23.03 -3.83 -14.78
C LYS A 597 22.39 -4.18 -16.12
N LYS A 598 23.16 -4.77 -17.03
CA LYS A 598 22.67 -5.23 -18.32
C LYS A 598 21.66 -6.34 -18.13
N ASP A 599 20.40 -6.10 -18.53
CA ASP A 599 19.28 -7.06 -18.64
C ASP A 599 19.45 -8.31 -17.74
N ASP A 600 19.63 -8.04 -16.45
CA ASP A 600 20.15 -8.99 -15.47
C ASP A 600 18.97 -9.70 -14.78
N SER A 601 17.90 -9.93 -15.55
CA SER A 601 16.64 -10.42 -15.02
C SER A 601 16.91 -11.73 -14.30
N GLN A 602 16.57 -11.77 -13.01
CA GLN A 602 16.76 -12.97 -12.20
C GLN A 602 16.09 -14.17 -12.86
N LEU A 603 14.98 -13.94 -13.57
CA LEU A 603 14.27 -14.96 -14.33
C LEU A 603 15.13 -15.55 -15.47
N GLU A 604 15.87 -14.74 -16.23
CA GLU A 604 16.78 -15.25 -17.25
C GLU A 604 17.95 -16.02 -16.64
N LYS A 605 18.52 -15.54 -15.53
CA LYS A 605 19.55 -16.29 -14.78
C LYS A 605 19.03 -17.63 -14.27
N ILE A 606 17.78 -17.67 -13.82
CA ILE A 606 17.12 -18.91 -13.40
C ILE A 606 16.92 -19.83 -14.62
N LYS A 607 16.43 -19.31 -15.75
CA LYS A 607 16.25 -20.07 -17.00
C LYS A 607 17.56 -20.67 -17.50
N GLU A 608 18.65 -19.92 -17.43
CA GLU A 608 20.00 -20.39 -17.75
C GLU A 608 20.45 -21.50 -16.78
N ARG A 609 20.32 -21.27 -15.46
CA ARG A 609 20.66 -22.24 -14.42
C ARG A 609 19.91 -23.57 -14.57
N ILE A 610 18.64 -23.53 -14.95
CA ILE A 610 17.81 -24.73 -15.12
C ILE A 610 17.84 -25.30 -16.53
N SER A 611 18.59 -24.71 -17.47
CA SER A 611 18.58 -25.10 -18.88
C SER A 611 18.90 -26.58 -19.12
N GLY A 612 19.75 -27.19 -18.30
CA GLY A 612 20.09 -28.62 -18.34
C GLY A 612 19.12 -29.56 -17.61
N MET A 613 18.11 -29.03 -16.90
CA MET A 613 17.18 -29.83 -16.10
C MET A 613 16.01 -30.40 -16.92
N GLY A 614 15.36 -31.45 -16.40
CA GLY A 614 14.15 -32.02 -16.99
C GLY A 614 12.97 -31.03 -17.03
N VAL A 615 12.08 -31.18 -18.00
CA VAL A 615 10.95 -30.25 -18.24
C VAL A 615 10.06 -30.07 -17.00
N GLY A 616 9.80 -31.14 -16.26
CA GLY A 616 9.01 -31.08 -15.02
C GLY A 616 9.68 -30.20 -13.96
N THR A 617 10.98 -30.38 -13.71
CA THR A 617 11.75 -29.56 -12.77
C THR A 617 11.82 -28.11 -13.22
N LYS A 618 12.05 -27.86 -14.53
CA LYS A 618 12.06 -26.50 -15.08
C LYS A 618 10.75 -25.77 -14.78
N LYS A 619 9.62 -26.41 -15.10
CA LYS A 619 8.28 -25.84 -14.84
C LYS A 619 8.08 -25.59 -13.34
N SER A 620 8.48 -26.54 -12.49
CA SER A 620 8.35 -26.45 -11.05
C SER A 620 9.21 -25.33 -10.44
N VAL A 621 10.44 -25.13 -10.92
CA VAL A 621 11.32 -24.04 -10.49
C VAL A 621 10.78 -22.67 -10.90
N LEU A 622 10.27 -22.53 -12.12
CA LEU A 622 9.69 -21.27 -12.60
C LEU A 622 8.41 -20.92 -11.83
N ALA A 623 7.50 -21.88 -11.65
CA ALA A 623 6.33 -21.69 -10.80
C ALA A 623 6.73 -21.40 -9.34
N GLY A 624 7.79 -22.05 -8.85
CA GLY A 624 8.35 -21.84 -7.53
C GLY A 624 8.92 -20.44 -7.31
N TYR A 625 9.58 -19.89 -8.32
CA TYR A 625 10.08 -18.51 -8.31
C TYR A 625 8.93 -17.51 -8.13
N ASP A 626 7.85 -17.68 -8.88
CA ASP A 626 6.66 -16.81 -8.77
C ASP A 626 6.00 -16.97 -7.40
N ASN A 627 5.75 -18.22 -6.96
CA ASN A 627 5.14 -18.51 -5.65
C ASN A 627 5.98 -17.96 -4.48
N TYR A 628 7.31 -18.06 -4.57
CA TYR A 628 8.23 -17.54 -3.57
C TYR A 628 8.13 -16.01 -3.45
N LYS A 629 8.11 -15.32 -4.60
CA LYS A 629 7.98 -13.85 -4.66
C LYS A 629 6.64 -13.35 -4.13
N GLN A 630 5.61 -14.19 -4.16
CA GLN A 630 4.27 -13.82 -3.70
C GLN A 630 4.06 -13.99 -2.20
N LEU A 631 4.85 -14.81 -1.49
CA LEU A 631 4.57 -15.13 -0.09
C LEU A 631 5.81 -15.19 0.81
N CYS A 632 6.92 -15.73 0.30
CA CYS A 632 8.11 -16.00 1.11
C CYS A 632 9.07 -14.80 1.18
N ILE A 633 9.04 -13.93 0.16
CA ILE A 633 9.97 -12.80 -0.01
C ILE A 633 9.96 -11.81 1.16
N THR A 634 8.81 -11.61 1.81
CA THR A 634 8.65 -10.60 2.88
C THR A 634 9.47 -10.94 4.13
N CYS A 635 9.83 -12.20 4.31
CA CYS A 635 10.62 -12.68 5.44
C CYS A 635 12.01 -13.14 5.01
N HIS A 636 12.12 -13.83 3.85
CA HIS A 636 13.36 -14.45 3.38
C HIS A 636 14.13 -13.62 2.32
N GLY A 637 13.59 -12.48 1.88
CA GLY A 637 14.24 -11.57 0.93
C GLY A 637 14.20 -12.06 -0.53
N ALA A 638 14.40 -11.16 -1.49
CA ALA A 638 14.39 -11.49 -2.92
C ALA A 638 15.56 -12.40 -3.34
N ASP A 639 16.64 -12.38 -2.56
CA ASP A 639 17.88 -13.12 -2.81
C ASP A 639 18.04 -14.34 -1.89
N LEU A 640 16.98 -14.72 -1.16
CA LEU A 640 16.93 -15.85 -0.23
C LEU A 640 17.86 -15.73 0.99
N LYS A 641 18.42 -14.54 1.26
CA LYS A 641 19.37 -14.32 2.38
C LYS A 641 18.72 -13.81 3.66
N GLY A 642 17.41 -13.57 3.65
CA GLY A 642 16.66 -12.96 4.75
C GLY A 642 16.46 -11.46 4.53
N VAL A 643 15.38 -10.92 5.09
CA VAL A 643 15.18 -9.47 5.20
C VAL A 643 15.85 -9.00 6.49
N ALA A 644 16.77 -8.05 6.38
CA ALA A 644 17.37 -7.41 7.55
C ALA A 644 16.43 -6.35 8.13
N ILE A 645 16.29 -6.33 9.46
CA ILE A 645 15.68 -5.22 10.18
C ILE A 645 16.78 -4.24 10.63
N GLU A 646 16.38 -3.12 11.25
CA GLU A 646 17.27 -1.97 11.45
C GLU A 646 18.49 -2.25 12.33
N ASP A 647 18.35 -3.17 13.29
CA ASP A 647 19.45 -3.64 14.15
C ASP A 647 20.44 -4.61 13.45
N GLY A 648 20.20 -4.91 12.17
CA GLY A 648 21.01 -5.82 11.36
C GLY A 648 20.70 -7.31 11.57
N SER A 649 19.76 -7.66 12.44
CA SER A 649 19.24 -9.02 12.55
C SER A 649 18.31 -9.34 11.37
N LEU A 650 18.07 -10.64 11.12
CA LEU A 650 17.23 -11.11 10.04
C LEU A 650 15.87 -11.56 10.60
N ILE A 651 14.80 -11.23 9.90
CA ILE A 651 13.43 -11.65 10.24
C ILE A 651 13.29 -13.16 10.19
N ALA A 652 13.86 -13.78 9.16
CA ALA A 652 13.89 -15.22 8.98
C ALA A 652 15.30 -15.65 8.59
N PRO A 653 15.70 -16.91 8.84
CA PRO A 653 17.04 -17.38 8.51
C PRO A 653 17.30 -17.32 6.99
N THR A 654 18.57 -17.16 6.62
CA THR A 654 19.02 -17.36 5.24
C THR A 654 18.65 -18.75 4.76
N LEU A 655 18.09 -18.83 3.55
CA LEU A 655 17.84 -20.08 2.85
C LEU A 655 19.03 -20.46 1.96
N ILE A 656 19.86 -19.50 1.55
CA ILE A 656 21.13 -19.77 0.87
C ILE A 656 22.12 -20.40 1.83
N GLY A 657 22.74 -21.52 1.42
CA GLY A 657 23.69 -22.30 2.19
C GLY A 657 23.09 -23.11 3.33
N SER A 658 21.77 -23.05 3.54
CA SER A 658 21.13 -23.67 4.71
C SER A 658 21.25 -25.19 4.69
N PRO A 659 21.76 -25.83 5.77
CA PRO A 659 21.80 -27.28 5.90
C PRO A 659 20.42 -27.93 5.76
N ARG A 660 19.35 -27.22 6.15
CA ARG A 660 17.97 -27.70 6.03
C ARG A 660 17.48 -27.67 4.59
N VAL A 661 17.86 -26.63 3.83
CA VAL A 661 17.53 -26.53 2.40
C VAL A 661 18.29 -27.57 1.59
N LYS A 662 19.58 -27.80 1.91
CA LYS A 662 20.42 -28.78 1.21
C LYS A 662 20.18 -30.23 1.64
N GLY A 663 19.72 -30.43 2.88
CA GLY A 663 19.47 -31.74 3.49
C GLY A 663 18.20 -32.45 3.00
N ASP A 664 17.52 -33.14 3.91
CA ASP A 664 16.36 -33.98 3.59
C ASP A 664 15.14 -33.15 3.13
N LYS A 665 14.63 -33.49 1.94
CA LYS A 665 13.43 -32.89 1.35
C LYS A 665 12.18 -33.14 2.20
N ALA A 666 12.10 -34.26 2.92
CA ALA A 666 10.96 -34.56 3.79
C ALA A 666 10.91 -33.62 5.00
N VAL A 667 12.07 -33.34 5.61
CA VAL A 667 12.20 -32.34 6.69
C VAL A 667 11.78 -30.97 6.18
N LEU A 668 12.31 -30.56 5.02
CA LEU A 668 11.99 -29.26 4.43
C LEU A 668 10.49 -29.14 4.06
N SER A 669 9.89 -30.22 3.57
CA SER A 669 8.44 -30.28 3.29
C SER A 669 7.62 -30.16 4.56
N LYS A 670 8.01 -30.84 5.64
CA LYS A 670 7.36 -30.77 6.96
C LYS A 670 7.40 -29.35 7.55
N ILE A 671 8.52 -28.65 7.40
CA ILE A 671 8.66 -27.24 7.81
C ILE A 671 7.63 -26.37 7.08
N LEU A 672 7.53 -26.46 5.74
CA LEU A 672 6.55 -25.64 5.01
C LEU A 672 5.11 -26.04 5.32
N LEU A 673 4.82 -27.32 5.55
CA LEU A 673 3.45 -27.79 5.81
C LEU A 673 2.94 -27.37 7.20
N ASN A 674 3.73 -27.63 8.25
CA ASN A 674 3.28 -27.47 9.64
C ASN A 674 3.91 -26.26 10.35
N GLY A 675 4.87 -25.58 9.71
CA GLY A 675 5.60 -24.47 10.29
C GLY A 675 6.76 -24.91 11.20
N LEU A 676 7.53 -23.95 11.69
CA LEU A 676 8.70 -24.17 12.54
C LEU A 676 8.74 -23.11 13.65
N ILE A 677 9.04 -23.53 14.88
CA ILE A 677 9.21 -22.66 16.04
C ILE A 677 10.48 -23.03 16.81
N GLY A 678 11.04 -22.05 17.52
CA GLY A 678 12.19 -22.24 18.39
C GLY A 678 13.52 -21.91 17.70
N PRO A 679 14.64 -22.13 18.41
CA PRO A 679 15.94 -21.71 17.93
C PRO A 679 16.40 -22.53 16.71
N ILE A 680 16.97 -21.82 15.75
CA ILE A 680 17.58 -22.35 14.55
C ILE A 680 19.06 -21.94 14.59
N ASP A 681 19.96 -22.92 14.69
CA ASP A 681 21.40 -22.69 14.86
C ASP A 681 21.71 -21.76 16.05
N GLY A 682 20.97 -21.93 17.15
CA GLY A 682 21.12 -21.13 18.37
C GLY A 682 20.46 -19.74 18.33
N LYS A 683 19.80 -19.36 17.23
CA LYS A 683 19.09 -18.08 17.11
C LYS A 683 17.58 -18.27 16.94
N ASP A 684 16.80 -17.54 17.72
CA ASP A 684 15.34 -17.52 17.61
C ASP A 684 14.90 -16.49 16.55
N TYR A 685 14.10 -16.94 15.59
CA TYR A 685 13.54 -16.12 14.50
C TYR A 685 12.02 -15.98 14.62
N GLY A 686 11.43 -16.39 15.75
CA GLY A 686 9.99 -16.46 15.91
C GLY A 686 9.37 -17.67 15.22
N ILE A 687 8.16 -17.51 14.71
CA ILE A 687 7.35 -18.59 14.13
C ILE A 687 7.39 -18.50 12.61
N MET A 688 7.80 -19.59 11.96
CA MET A 688 7.48 -19.82 10.55
C MET A 688 6.09 -20.45 10.46
N MET A 689 5.17 -19.75 9.80
CA MET A 689 3.77 -20.17 9.74
C MET A 689 3.55 -21.33 8.76
N PRO A 690 2.67 -22.29 9.08
CA PRO A 690 2.34 -23.38 8.18
C PRO A 690 1.67 -22.92 6.89
N LEU A 691 2.03 -23.60 5.81
CA LEU A 691 1.50 -23.39 4.46
C LEU A 691 0.72 -24.63 3.96
N HIS A 692 0.28 -25.54 4.85
CA HIS A 692 -0.47 -26.75 4.48
C HIS A 692 -1.75 -26.47 3.68
N MET A 693 -2.32 -25.27 3.73
CA MET A 693 -3.48 -24.90 2.92
C MET A 693 -3.16 -24.82 1.42
N ASN A 694 -1.88 -24.77 1.04
CA ASN A 694 -1.46 -24.85 -0.36
C ASN A 694 -1.36 -26.30 -0.84
N SER A 695 -1.52 -26.52 -2.14
CA SER A 695 -1.44 -27.86 -2.74
C SER A 695 -0.03 -28.45 -2.65
N ASP A 696 0.07 -29.78 -2.75
CA ASP A 696 1.38 -30.46 -2.76
C ASP A 696 2.28 -30.02 -3.90
N GLN A 697 1.68 -29.67 -5.05
CA GLN A 697 2.42 -29.11 -6.18
C GLN A 697 2.96 -27.72 -5.85
N TRP A 698 2.15 -26.84 -5.26
CA TRP A 698 2.58 -25.49 -4.88
C TRP A 698 3.77 -25.53 -3.92
N ILE A 699 3.71 -26.39 -2.89
CA ILE A 699 4.80 -26.58 -1.93
C ILE A 699 6.04 -27.14 -2.66
N ALA A 700 5.86 -28.13 -3.53
CA ALA A 700 6.96 -28.71 -4.30
C ALA A 700 7.63 -27.69 -5.23
N ASP A 701 6.85 -26.78 -5.83
CA ASP A 701 7.35 -25.71 -6.68
C ASP A 701 8.24 -24.74 -5.91
N VAL A 702 7.75 -24.19 -4.79
CA VAL A 702 8.55 -23.29 -3.92
C VAL A 702 9.83 -23.97 -3.44
N LEU A 703 9.73 -25.22 -2.99
CA LEU A 703 10.90 -25.97 -2.53
C LEU A 703 11.88 -26.27 -3.67
N SER A 704 11.39 -26.56 -4.87
CA SER A 704 12.23 -26.78 -6.04
C SER A 704 13.04 -25.53 -6.37
N TYR A 705 12.40 -24.37 -6.38
CA TYR A 705 13.09 -23.10 -6.58
C TYR A 705 14.17 -22.87 -5.52
N VAL A 706 13.80 -22.92 -4.23
CA VAL A 706 14.73 -22.67 -3.12
C VAL A 706 15.92 -23.64 -3.13
N ARG A 707 15.69 -24.92 -3.44
CA ARG A 707 16.75 -25.93 -3.56
C ARG A 707 17.65 -25.71 -4.77
N VAL A 708 17.09 -25.40 -5.94
CA VAL A 708 17.89 -25.15 -7.15
C VAL A 708 18.76 -23.88 -7.01
N MET A 709 18.29 -22.89 -6.26
CA MET A 709 19.11 -21.72 -5.90
C MET A 709 20.29 -22.07 -4.96
N ASN A 710 20.26 -23.25 -4.35
CA ASN A 710 21.31 -23.83 -3.51
C ASN A 710 22.12 -24.93 -4.21
N ASP A 711 22.01 -25.03 -5.54
CA ASP A 711 22.65 -26.04 -6.39
C ASP A 711 22.24 -27.48 -6.06
N GLU A 712 21.00 -27.64 -5.58
CA GLU A 712 20.39 -28.93 -5.22
C GLU A 712 19.30 -29.35 -6.21
N GLY A 713 18.96 -30.64 -6.21
CA GLY A 713 17.84 -31.16 -6.99
C GLY A 713 16.48 -30.65 -6.50
N GLY A 714 15.52 -30.50 -7.41
CA GLY A 714 14.14 -30.11 -7.12
C GLY A 714 13.37 -31.12 -6.26
N VAL A 715 12.20 -30.69 -5.78
CA VAL A 715 11.28 -31.49 -4.96
C VAL A 715 10.09 -31.91 -5.80
N HIS A 716 9.74 -33.20 -5.77
CA HIS A 716 8.58 -33.71 -6.50
C HIS A 716 7.32 -33.67 -5.60
N ARG A 717 6.14 -33.40 -6.17
CA ARG A 717 4.86 -33.35 -5.42
C ARG A 717 4.59 -34.58 -4.54
N ASN A 718 5.03 -35.77 -4.98
CA ASN A 718 4.85 -37.01 -4.23
C ASN A 718 5.73 -37.06 -2.96
N GLU A 719 6.86 -36.34 -2.93
CA GLU A 719 7.67 -36.19 -1.71
C GLU A 719 6.91 -35.35 -0.68
N VAL A 720 6.30 -34.24 -1.12
CA VAL A 720 5.43 -33.41 -0.27
C VAL A 720 4.20 -34.18 0.20
N ALA A 721 3.51 -34.90 -0.68
CA ALA A 721 2.34 -35.70 -0.33
C ALA A 721 2.66 -36.74 0.76
N ARG A 722 3.83 -37.38 0.68
CA ARG A 722 4.30 -38.30 1.74
C ARG A 722 4.57 -37.56 3.04
N ALA A 723 5.24 -36.41 3.00
CA ALA A 723 5.49 -35.59 4.19
C ALA A 723 4.18 -35.15 4.85
N ARG A 724 3.20 -34.70 4.07
CA ARG A 724 1.87 -34.31 4.53
C ARG A 724 1.14 -35.47 5.20
N LYS A 725 1.17 -36.66 4.60
CA LYS A 725 0.57 -37.85 5.21
C LYS A 725 1.28 -38.24 6.51
N GLN A 726 2.59 -38.07 6.60
CA GLN A 726 3.35 -38.35 7.82
C GLN A 726 3.08 -37.34 8.95
N SER A 727 2.63 -36.13 8.62
CA SER A 727 2.24 -35.10 9.58
C SER A 727 0.72 -34.89 9.65
N GLU A 728 -0.06 -35.86 9.15
CA GLU A 728 -1.52 -35.81 9.16
C GLU A 728 -2.02 -35.74 10.62
N GLY A 729 -2.89 -34.78 10.91
CA GLY A 729 -3.40 -34.52 12.26
C GLY A 729 -2.46 -33.74 13.18
N ARG A 730 -1.25 -33.35 12.74
CA ARG A 730 -0.39 -32.46 13.54
C ARG A 730 -0.91 -31.02 13.48
N GLU A 731 -1.28 -30.49 14.63
CA GLU A 731 -1.72 -29.10 14.80
C GLU A 731 -0.58 -28.16 15.27
N ASP A 732 0.48 -28.70 15.87
CA ASP A 732 1.61 -27.93 16.40
C ASP A 732 2.73 -27.70 15.37
N TYR A 733 3.48 -26.61 15.56
CA TYR A 733 4.71 -26.33 14.81
C TYR A 733 5.76 -27.41 15.07
N TRP A 734 6.65 -27.63 14.11
CA TRP A 734 7.86 -28.39 14.39
C TRP A 734 8.84 -27.57 15.23
N THR A 735 9.60 -28.22 16.08
CA THR A 735 10.90 -27.73 16.54
C THR A 735 12.01 -28.36 15.72
N LEU A 736 13.17 -27.70 15.63
CA LEU A 736 14.31 -28.27 14.92
C LEU A 736 14.76 -29.59 15.58
N GLU A 737 14.71 -29.66 16.92
CA GLU A 737 15.04 -30.85 17.69
C GLU A 737 14.14 -32.05 17.34
N GLU A 738 12.82 -31.85 17.22
CA GLU A 738 11.89 -32.91 16.79
C GLU A 738 12.19 -33.40 15.38
N LEU A 739 12.49 -32.47 14.46
CA LEU A 739 12.80 -32.82 13.06
C LEU A 739 14.13 -33.57 12.93
N GLU A 740 15.08 -33.30 13.83
CA GLU A 740 16.38 -33.98 13.84
C GLU A 740 16.34 -35.35 14.52
N LYS A 741 15.49 -35.52 15.54
CA LYS A 741 15.26 -36.82 16.21
C LYS A 741 14.51 -37.82 15.33
N ASN A 742 13.76 -37.34 14.34
CA ASN A 742 12.95 -38.14 13.41
C ASN A 742 13.62 -38.32 12.03
N LYS A 743 14.94 -38.13 11.92
CA LYS A 743 15.74 -38.34 10.70
C LYS A 743 15.96 -39.82 10.38
#